data_AF-A0A015LQ31-F1
#
_entry.id   AF-A0A015LQ31-F1
#
_cell.length_a   1.000
_cell.length_b   1.000
_cell.length_c   1.000
_cell.angle_alpha   90.00
_cell.angle_beta   90.00
_cell.angle_gamma   90.00
#
_symmetry.space_group_name_H-M   'P 1'
#
loop_
_entity.id
_entity.type
_entity.pdbx_description
1 polymer ?
#
loop_
_entity_poly.entity_id
_entity_poly.type
_entity_poly.pdbx_seq_one_letter_code
_entity_poly.pdbx_strand_id
1 'polypeptide(L)'
;MVINALTDGKSTHIPYRDSKLTRILQESLGGNSRTTLIINCSPSSFNEAETLSTLRFGMRAKSIKNKARVNAELSPAELKALLKKAKNEAVSFQQYISALEGEVGVWRSGGTVPKEKWASMDKAGSTSTQPPTPTTPSNPAIEAAKKEADSRPGTPAPILEKDEREEFLKRENELTDQIADKETVLAAQEKMLNELKEELDSYKSQEEKNKKMETELGELKVQLEKVAYENKEGAITMDSLRESNLELSAEVDSLKKQLSEHRLSQKEGDKEQKKQEKMAAMLAELDPSGVISKKEQQIRDTLLKLETIGDNSSPLTMEELSTLRRELSESKTLVTQHEQTINELHYENEHLTRKRDELEIRLTTLELEYEELLDKTIAEEEANNNIDITETIAELRGKLEAQFVAKKEVQQKEIDELKQELEKKNEELHKLNSALAELKKVNEDLQTAISDKESKTEGQKNVADKEKDMERIRKTMAQQLADFDVMKKALMRDLQNRCEKVVELEISLDETREQYNNVLRNSNNKAQQKKMAFLERNLEQLTNVQKQLVEQNSSLKKEVAIAERKLLARNERIQALEALLQDAQEKLTTQNQKFEAQLQAVRERLEQARSQKSSIASGLGFGRIAKPLRGGVPVTAERK
;
A
#
# COMPACT_ATOMS: atom_id res chain seq x y z
N MET A 1 -21.49 25.80 24.89
CA MET A 1 -22.58 24.80 24.97
C MET A 1 -22.07 23.37 25.14
N VAL A 2 -21.14 22.88 24.32
CA VAL A 2 -20.61 21.49 24.40
C VAL A 2 -20.07 21.10 25.79
N ILE A 3 -19.19 21.91 26.39
CA ILE A 3 -18.61 21.62 27.72
C ILE A 3 -19.69 21.50 28.81
N ASN A 4 -20.73 22.33 28.75
CA ASN A 4 -21.81 22.27 29.73
C ASN A 4 -22.65 20.99 29.54
N ALA A 5 -22.96 20.61 28.30
CA ALA A 5 -23.71 19.40 28.01
C ALA A 5 -22.95 18.12 28.43
N LEU A 6 -21.63 18.09 28.25
CA LEU A 6 -20.77 16.97 28.65
C LEU A 6 -20.64 16.81 30.16
N THR A 7 -20.92 17.86 30.93
CA THR A 7 -20.69 17.88 32.39
C THR A 7 -21.99 17.75 33.19
N ASP A 8 -23.15 18.09 32.59
CA ASP A 8 -24.46 17.94 33.23
C ASP A 8 -24.94 16.48 33.32
N GLY A 9 -24.41 15.58 32.46
CA GLY A 9 -24.72 14.13 32.49
C GLY A 9 -26.17 13.74 32.15
N LYS A 10 -27.08 14.71 32.09
CA LYS A 10 -28.50 14.55 31.72
C LYS A 10 -28.76 14.71 30.22
N SER A 11 -27.85 15.34 29.50
CA SER A 11 -28.02 15.59 28.07
C SER A 11 -27.64 14.38 27.24
N THR A 12 -28.61 13.75 26.58
CA THR A 12 -28.37 12.66 25.63
C THR A 12 -27.71 13.16 24.34
N HIS A 13 -27.97 14.41 23.96
CA HIS A 13 -27.41 15.03 22.76
C HIS A 13 -26.33 16.07 23.12
N ILE A 14 -25.14 15.90 22.56
CA ILE A 14 -24.05 16.87 22.70
C ILE A 14 -23.95 17.68 21.39
N PRO A 15 -24.07 19.02 21.44
CA PRO A 15 -24.19 19.84 20.23
C PRO A 15 -22.83 20.13 19.57
N TYR A 16 -22.09 19.08 19.16
CA TYR A 16 -20.81 19.26 18.45
C TYR A 16 -20.99 19.94 17.08
N ARG A 17 -22.18 19.82 16.49
CA ARG A 17 -22.51 20.34 15.15
C ARG A 17 -22.78 21.84 15.11
N ASP A 18 -22.95 22.50 16.26
CA ASP A 18 -23.25 23.94 16.32
C ASP A 18 -22.09 24.81 15.81
N SER A 19 -20.87 24.28 15.79
CA SER A 19 -19.72 24.94 15.16
C SER A 19 -18.80 23.95 14.46
N LYS A 20 -18.11 24.41 13.40
CA LYS A 20 -17.07 23.62 12.71
C LYS A 20 -15.93 23.22 13.65
N LEU A 21 -15.55 24.13 14.55
CA LEU A 21 -14.49 23.90 15.54
C LEU A 21 -14.84 22.74 16.47
N THR A 22 -16.03 22.77 17.09
CA THR A 22 -16.47 21.71 18.00
C THR A 22 -16.71 20.38 17.31
N ARG A 23 -16.96 20.39 15.99
CA ARG A 23 -17.05 19.17 15.17
C ARG A 23 -15.68 18.53 14.95
N ILE A 24 -14.66 19.34 14.66
CA ILE A 24 -13.27 18.85 14.52
C ILE A 24 -12.74 18.36 15.87
N LEU A 25 -13.04 19.09 16.96
CA LEU A 25 -12.60 18.76 18.31
C LEU A 25 -13.51 17.76 19.05
N GLN A 26 -14.43 17.10 18.35
CA GLN A 26 -15.38 16.18 18.96
C GLN A 26 -14.67 15.05 19.73
N GLU A 27 -13.60 14.49 19.16
CA GLU A 27 -12.82 13.44 19.81
C GLU A 27 -12.04 13.94 21.03
N SER A 28 -11.58 15.20 20.99
CA SER A 28 -10.88 15.85 22.10
C SER A 28 -11.81 16.14 23.28
N LEU A 29 -13.10 16.37 23.03
CA LEU A 29 -14.07 16.76 24.05
C LEU A 29 -15.05 15.62 24.34
N GLY A 30 -14.57 14.52 24.94
CA GLY A 30 -15.40 13.37 25.35
C GLY A 30 -15.21 12.09 24.52
N GLY A 31 -14.23 12.05 23.62
CA GLY A 31 -13.97 10.91 22.74
C GLY A 31 -12.64 10.19 23.00
N ASN A 32 -12.03 9.71 21.92
CA ASN A 32 -10.78 8.96 21.93
C ASN A 32 -9.56 9.89 21.82
N SER A 33 -9.26 10.65 22.88
CA SER A 33 -8.13 11.58 22.87
C SER A 33 -7.61 11.84 24.28
N ARG A 34 -6.28 12.06 24.42
CA ARG A 34 -5.68 12.64 25.63
C ARG A 34 -5.62 14.15 25.45
N THR A 35 -6.50 14.87 26.13
CA THR A 35 -6.72 16.30 25.87
C THR A 35 -6.20 17.15 27.02
N THR A 36 -5.34 18.11 26.68
CA THR A 36 -4.86 19.17 27.58
C THR A 36 -5.47 20.49 27.15
N LEU A 37 -6.04 21.22 28.11
CA LEU A 37 -6.58 22.56 27.89
C LEU A 37 -5.72 23.57 28.65
N ILE A 38 -5.11 24.50 27.94
CA ILE A 38 -4.40 25.64 28.52
C ILE A 38 -5.36 26.83 28.50
N ILE A 39 -5.64 27.40 29.68
CA ILE A 39 -6.46 28.60 29.82
C ILE A 39 -5.55 29.80 30.08
N ASN A 40 -5.68 30.84 29.25
CA ASN A 40 -4.87 32.05 29.38
C ASN A 40 -5.66 33.11 30.14
N CYS A 41 -5.08 33.66 31.19
CA CYS A 41 -5.72 34.63 32.07
C CYS A 41 -4.85 35.87 32.24
N SER A 42 -5.47 37.03 32.39
CA SER A 42 -4.77 38.28 32.73
C SER A 42 -4.76 38.49 34.24
N PRO A 43 -3.63 38.87 34.85
CA PRO A 43 -3.56 39.21 36.27
C PRO A 43 -4.08 40.63 36.59
N SER A 44 -4.41 41.44 35.58
CA SER A 44 -4.90 42.81 35.79
C SER A 44 -6.33 42.83 36.33
N SER A 45 -6.61 43.68 37.33
CA SER A 45 -7.95 43.91 37.87
C SER A 45 -8.95 44.41 36.83
N PHE A 46 -8.47 45.11 35.79
CA PHE A 46 -9.30 45.53 34.67
C PHE A 46 -9.97 44.35 33.94
N ASN A 47 -9.29 43.20 33.91
CA ASN A 47 -9.75 41.98 33.21
C ASN A 47 -10.39 40.95 34.16
N GLU A 48 -10.72 41.34 35.40
CA GLU A 48 -11.19 40.42 36.45
C GLU A 48 -12.39 39.56 35.99
N ALA A 49 -13.38 40.16 35.34
CA ALA A 49 -14.58 39.47 34.89
C ALA A 49 -14.30 38.37 33.84
N GLU A 50 -13.41 38.64 32.90
CA GLU A 50 -13.00 37.68 31.85
C GLU A 50 -12.10 36.58 32.41
N THR A 51 -11.17 36.94 33.30
CA THR A 51 -10.33 35.98 34.01
C THR A 51 -11.20 35.02 34.84
N LEU A 52 -12.18 35.52 35.58
CA LEU A 52 -13.10 34.69 36.36
C LEU A 52 -13.95 33.77 35.46
N SER A 53 -14.43 34.27 34.33
CA SER A 53 -15.20 33.48 33.37
C SER A 53 -14.37 32.35 32.75
N THR A 54 -13.12 32.64 32.42
CA THR A 54 -12.14 31.68 31.87
C THR A 54 -11.78 30.59 32.89
N LEU A 55 -11.55 30.96 34.16
CA LEU A 55 -11.30 30.00 35.23
C LEU A 55 -12.50 29.08 35.46
N ARG A 56 -13.73 29.64 35.48
CA ARG A 56 -14.97 28.84 35.59
C ARG A 56 -15.16 27.89 34.42
N PHE A 57 -14.80 28.31 33.21
CA PHE A 57 -14.78 27.44 32.03
C PHE A 57 -13.79 26.28 32.22
N GLY A 58 -12.56 26.57 32.66
CA GLY A 58 -11.54 25.56 32.94
C GLY A 58 -11.98 24.55 34.01
N MET A 59 -12.61 25.02 35.09
CA MET A 59 -13.16 24.13 36.13
C MET A 59 -14.20 23.15 35.58
N ARG A 60 -15.10 23.60 34.70
CA ARG A 60 -16.07 22.71 34.05
C ARG A 60 -15.37 21.75 33.10
N ALA A 61 -14.47 22.24 32.24
CA ALA A 61 -13.75 21.40 31.28
C ALA A 61 -12.94 20.29 31.97
N LYS A 62 -12.36 20.57 33.14
CA LYS A 62 -11.62 19.58 33.96
C LYS A 62 -12.43 18.35 34.36
N SER A 63 -13.76 18.47 34.45
CA SER A 63 -14.64 17.36 34.84
C SER A 63 -14.96 16.39 33.69
N ILE A 64 -14.63 16.75 32.44
CA ILE A 64 -14.83 15.89 31.27
C ILE A 64 -13.90 14.67 31.34
N LYS A 65 -14.45 13.49 31.01
CA LYS A 65 -13.71 12.22 30.96
C LYS A 65 -13.67 11.68 29.53
N ASN A 66 -12.47 11.61 28.97
CA ASN A 66 -12.23 10.97 27.68
C ASN A 66 -11.95 9.47 27.86
N LYS A 67 -12.32 8.67 26.86
CA LYS A 67 -12.02 7.22 26.79
C LYS A 67 -10.93 6.97 25.76
N ALA A 68 -9.70 7.37 26.10
CA ALA A 68 -8.55 7.20 25.22
C ALA A 68 -8.20 5.71 25.05
N ARG A 69 -7.98 5.32 23.80
CA ARG A 69 -7.57 4.00 23.32
C ARG A 69 -6.43 4.22 22.31
N VAL A 70 -5.54 3.24 22.20
CA VAL A 70 -4.48 3.29 21.18
C VAL A 70 -5.14 3.11 19.81
N ASN A 71 -4.90 4.05 18.90
CA ASN A 71 -5.30 3.91 17.51
C ASN A 71 -4.36 2.91 16.87
N ALA A 72 -4.78 1.65 16.81
CA ALA A 72 -4.10 0.62 16.05
C ALA A 72 -4.76 0.56 14.68
N GLU A 73 -3.99 0.81 13.63
CA GLU A 73 -4.41 0.53 12.26
C GLU A 73 -4.16 -0.95 12.02
N LEU A 74 -5.23 -1.73 11.95
CA LEU A 74 -5.15 -3.14 11.58
C LEU A 74 -5.42 -3.27 10.09
N SER A 75 -4.66 -4.11 9.41
CA SER A 75 -4.89 -4.38 8.00
C SER A 75 -6.27 -5.06 7.80
N PRO A 76 -6.88 -4.96 6.61
CA PRO A 76 -8.11 -5.69 6.31
C PRO A 76 -7.98 -7.21 6.50
N ALA A 77 -6.77 -7.77 6.40
CA ALA A 77 -6.50 -9.18 6.65
C ALA A 77 -6.53 -9.48 8.15
N GLU A 78 -5.87 -8.67 8.98
CA GLU A 78 -5.88 -8.80 10.44
C GLU A 78 -7.30 -8.62 11.01
N LEU A 79 -8.07 -7.67 10.48
CA LEU A 79 -9.47 -7.50 10.86
C LEU A 79 -10.30 -8.74 10.52
N LYS A 80 -10.08 -9.36 9.35
CA LYS A 80 -10.77 -10.62 8.97
C LYS A 80 -10.34 -11.78 9.86
N ALA A 81 -9.07 -11.88 10.21
CA ALA A 81 -8.55 -12.91 11.12
C ALA A 81 -9.14 -12.76 12.53
N LEU A 82 -9.17 -11.54 13.06
CA LEU A 82 -9.74 -11.24 14.36
C LEU A 82 -11.26 -11.49 14.38
N LEU A 83 -11.96 -11.16 13.29
CA LEU A 83 -13.39 -11.44 13.10
C LEU A 83 -13.64 -12.96 13.04
N LYS A 84 -12.80 -13.72 12.33
CA LYS A 84 -12.88 -15.18 12.27
C LYS A 84 -12.66 -15.80 13.65
N LYS A 85 -11.67 -15.32 14.41
CA LYS A 85 -11.41 -15.75 15.78
C LYS A 85 -12.59 -15.46 16.70
N ALA A 86 -13.10 -14.22 16.68
CA ALA A 86 -14.27 -13.83 17.46
C ALA A 86 -15.53 -14.64 17.09
N LYS A 87 -15.74 -14.95 15.80
CA LYS A 87 -16.83 -15.84 15.37
C LYS A 87 -16.67 -17.26 15.89
N ASN A 88 -15.46 -17.81 15.85
CA ASN A 88 -15.20 -19.16 16.37
C ASN A 88 -15.39 -19.22 17.89
N GLU A 89 -14.93 -18.20 18.62
CA GLU A 89 -15.18 -18.06 20.06
C GLU A 89 -16.68 -17.93 20.36
N ALA A 90 -17.42 -17.15 19.57
CA ALA A 90 -18.88 -17.03 19.71
C ALA A 90 -19.60 -18.37 19.49
N VAL A 91 -19.21 -19.14 18.47
CA VAL A 91 -19.77 -20.48 18.22
C VAL A 91 -19.45 -21.43 19.38
N SER A 92 -18.21 -21.42 19.87
CA SER A 92 -17.79 -22.23 21.02
C SER A 92 -18.59 -21.90 22.28
N PHE A 93 -18.75 -20.61 22.59
CA PHE A 93 -19.57 -20.17 23.71
C PHE A 93 -21.04 -20.55 23.52
N GLN A 94 -21.59 -20.43 22.31
CA GLN A 94 -22.98 -20.82 22.05
C GLN A 94 -23.20 -22.33 22.21
N GLN A 95 -22.27 -23.17 21.78
CA GLN A 95 -22.30 -24.61 22.00
C GLN A 95 -22.20 -24.96 23.49
N TYR A 96 -21.30 -24.28 24.21
CA TYR A 96 -21.14 -24.46 25.65
C TYR A 96 -22.40 -24.05 26.43
N ILE A 97 -23.01 -22.91 26.08
CA ILE A 97 -24.29 -22.47 26.64
C ILE A 97 -25.39 -23.49 26.37
N SER A 98 -25.49 -24.01 25.14
CA SER A 98 -26.50 -25.02 24.80
C SER A 98 -26.31 -26.33 25.58
N ALA A 99 -25.07 -26.76 25.80
CA ALA A 99 -24.77 -27.93 26.62
C ALA A 99 -25.15 -27.72 28.10
N LEU A 100 -24.85 -26.55 28.65
CA LEU A 100 -25.27 -26.16 30.01
C LEU A 100 -26.80 -26.08 30.13
N GLU A 101 -27.48 -25.52 29.15
CA GLU A 101 -28.94 -25.43 29.12
C GLU A 101 -29.59 -26.83 29.09
N GLY A 102 -29.01 -27.76 28.33
CA GLY A 102 -29.44 -29.17 28.31
C GLY A 102 -29.25 -29.88 29.66
N GLU A 103 -28.10 -29.68 30.30
CA GLU A 103 -27.81 -30.22 31.64
C GLU A 103 -28.79 -29.69 32.70
N VAL A 104 -29.01 -28.36 32.69
CA VAL A 104 -30.00 -27.71 33.56
C VAL A 104 -31.41 -28.22 33.28
N GLY A 105 -31.74 -28.51 32.02
CA GLY A 105 -33.02 -29.12 31.63
C GLY A 105 -33.26 -30.49 32.28
N VAL A 106 -32.25 -31.35 32.31
CA VAL A 106 -32.33 -32.67 32.97
C VAL A 106 -32.48 -32.54 34.49
N TRP A 107 -31.77 -31.61 35.12
CA TRP A 107 -31.95 -31.34 36.54
C TRP A 107 -33.34 -30.80 36.87
N ARG A 108 -33.88 -29.91 36.02
CA ARG A 108 -35.23 -29.35 36.20
C ARG A 108 -36.34 -30.39 36.02
N SER A 109 -36.13 -31.46 35.25
CA SER A 109 -37.08 -32.56 35.10
C SER A 109 -36.95 -33.65 36.18
N GLY A 110 -36.08 -33.44 37.18
CA GLY A 110 -35.88 -34.36 38.31
C GLY A 110 -34.86 -35.48 38.05
N GLY A 111 -34.15 -35.45 36.92
CA GLY A 111 -33.03 -36.33 36.62
C GLY A 111 -31.71 -35.83 37.21
N THR A 112 -30.67 -36.68 37.23
CA THR A 112 -29.32 -36.30 37.67
C THR A 112 -28.28 -36.65 36.60
N VAL A 113 -27.48 -35.67 36.18
CA VAL A 113 -26.33 -35.90 35.29
C VAL A 113 -25.09 -36.26 36.12
N PRO A 114 -24.42 -37.40 35.85
CA PRO A 114 -23.17 -37.78 36.51
C PRO A 114 -22.07 -36.73 36.29
N LYS A 115 -21.22 -36.52 37.31
CA LYS A 115 -20.18 -35.46 37.32
C LYS A 115 -19.20 -35.57 36.15
N GLU A 116 -18.97 -36.77 35.65
CA GLU A 116 -18.08 -37.05 34.52
C GLU A 116 -18.63 -36.49 33.20
N LYS A 117 -19.95 -36.27 33.12
CA LYS A 117 -20.68 -35.80 31.93
C LYS A 117 -21.10 -34.33 32.00
N TRP A 118 -20.73 -33.61 33.04
CA TRP A 118 -21.01 -32.18 33.14
C TRP A 118 -20.39 -31.42 31.96
N ALA A 119 -21.11 -30.42 31.47
CA ALA A 119 -20.66 -29.59 30.37
C ALA A 119 -19.42 -28.80 30.80
N SER A 120 -18.33 -28.93 30.04
CA SER A 120 -17.10 -28.17 30.24
C SER A 120 -16.67 -27.48 28.94
N MET A 121 -16.03 -26.33 29.08
CA MET A 121 -15.59 -25.52 27.93
C MET A 121 -14.57 -26.26 27.06
N ASP A 122 -13.75 -27.15 27.66
CA ASP A 122 -12.77 -27.97 26.94
C ASP A 122 -13.41 -29.06 26.05
N LYS A 123 -14.64 -29.50 26.36
CA LYS A 123 -15.37 -30.51 25.58
C LYS A 123 -16.15 -29.91 24.40
N ALA A 124 -16.35 -28.60 24.38
CA ALA A 124 -17.07 -27.90 23.31
C ALA A 124 -16.25 -27.75 22.01
N GLY A 125 -14.93 -27.97 22.06
CA GLY A 125 -14.05 -27.82 20.88
C GLY A 125 -13.82 -29.08 20.03
N SER A 126 -14.31 -30.26 20.43
CA SER A 126 -13.82 -31.54 19.87
C SER A 126 -14.89 -32.50 19.31
N THR A 127 -16.06 -32.03 18.88
CA THR A 127 -17.06 -32.94 18.28
C THR A 127 -17.68 -32.36 17.01
N SER A 128 -17.22 -32.86 15.86
CA SER A 128 -18.01 -32.90 14.65
C SER A 128 -18.96 -34.09 14.74
N THR A 129 -20.25 -33.82 14.93
CA THR A 129 -21.29 -34.84 14.70
C THR A 129 -22.47 -34.19 14.00
N GLN A 130 -22.75 -34.68 12.80
CA GLN A 130 -23.91 -34.31 12.01
C GLN A 130 -25.21 -34.70 12.73
N PRO A 131 -26.30 -33.95 12.56
CA PRO A 131 -27.62 -34.32 13.08
C PRO A 131 -28.24 -35.45 12.23
N PRO A 132 -28.88 -36.47 12.83
CA PRO A 132 -29.61 -37.49 12.09
C PRO A 132 -31.01 -36.98 11.71
N THR A 133 -31.40 -37.27 10.47
CA THR A 133 -32.74 -37.06 9.91
C THR A 133 -33.75 -38.09 10.44
N PRO A 134 -35.01 -37.72 10.71
CA PRO A 134 -36.05 -38.66 11.11
C PRO A 134 -36.66 -39.40 9.90
N THR A 135 -36.84 -40.71 10.05
CA THR A 135 -37.54 -41.60 9.11
C THR A 135 -39.04 -41.57 9.36
N THR A 136 -39.84 -41.51 8.29
CA THR A 136 -41.30 -41.69 8.32
C THR A 136 -41.66 -42.94 7.51
N PRO A 137 -42.57 -43.84 7.96
CA PRO A 137 -42.99 -44.99 7.18
C PRO A 137 -44.15 -44.66 6.22
N SER A 138 -44.08 -45.21 5.01
CA SER A 138 -45.11 -45.20 3.97
C SER A 138 -46.10 -46.35 4.15
N ASN A 139 -47.38 -46.11 3.84
CA ASN A 139 -48.46 -47.10 3.81
C ASN A 139 -49.04 -47.17 2.38
N PRO A 140 -49.10 -48.35 1.71
CA PRO A 140 -49.55 -48.45 0.33
C PRO A 140 -50.98 -49.01 0.23
N ALA A 141 -51.94 -48.16 -0.13
CA ALA A 141 -53.22 -48.59 -0.66
C ALA A 141 -53.87 -47.39 -1.36
N ILE A 142 -53.84 -47.37 -2.70
CA ILE A 142 -54.84 -46.84 -3.64
C ILE A 142 -54.20 -46.98 -5.03
N GLU A 143 -54.36 -48.15 -5.64
CA GLU A 143 -54.07 -48.35 -7.06
C GLU A 143 -54.95 -49.47 -7.65
N ALA A 144 -56.27 -49.35 -7.44
CA ALA A 144 -57.25 -50.25 -8.04
C ALA A 144 -58.64 -49.59 -8.13
N ALA A 145 -58.81 -48.62 -9.04
CA ALA A 145 -60.13 -48.27 -9.62
C ALA A 145 -60.00 -47.17 -10.68
N LYS A 146 -59.38 -47.46 -11.82
CA LYS A 146 -59.57 -46.66 -13.05
C LYS A 146 -59.45 -47.58 -14.26
N LYS A 147 -60.56 -48.22 -14.64
CA LYS A 147 -60.87 -48.66 -16.01
C LYS A 147 -62.32 -49.15 -16.06
N GLU A 148 -62.95 -48.88 -17.20
CA GLU A 148 -64.32 -49.24 -17.61
C GLU A 148 -65.43 -48.21 -17.31
N ALA A 149 -65.63 -47.32 -18.28
CA ALA A 149 -66.94 -46.75 -18.58
C ALA A 149 -67.02 -46.53 -20.09
N ASP A 150 -67.54 -47.53 -20.82
CA ASP A 150 -68.16 -47.30 -22.12
C ASP A 150 -69.26 -48.32 -22.39
N SER A 151 -70.43 -47.82 -22.81
CA SER A 151 -71.59 -48.52 -23.39
C SER A 151 -72.61 -49.21 -22.46
N ARG A 152 -73.77 -48.55 -22.18
CA ARG A 152 -75.17 -48.98 -22.49
C ARG A 152 -76.28 -48.17 -21.77
N PRO A 153 -77.56 -48.22 -22.24
CA PRO A 153 -78.48 -47.07 -22.30
C PRO A 153 -79.44 -46.93 -21.11
N GLY A 154 -80.13 -45.78 -21.09
CA GLY A 154 -80.91 -45.23 -19.98
C GLY A 154 -81.96 -46.13 -19.34
N THR A 155 -82.00 -46.04 -18.01
CA THR A 155 -83.01 -46.59 -17.10
C THR A 155 -83.76 -45.44 -16.43
N PRO A 156 -85.08 -45.54 -16.18
CA PRO A 156 -85.86 -44.43 -15.61
C PRO A 156 -85.43 -44.16 -14.17
N ALA A 157 -85.25 -42.88 -13.83
CA ALA A 157 -84.91 -42.46 -12.48
C ALA A 157 -85.98 -42.94 -11.47
N PRO A 158 -85.59 -43.52 -10.32
CA PRO A 158 -86.53 -43.71 -9.23
C PRO A 158 -86.89 -42.34 -8.67
N ILE A 159 -88.16 -42.17 -8.29
CA ILE A 159 -88.63 -41.01 -7.55
C ILE A 159 -87.97 -41.10 -6.16
N LEU A 160 -86.86 -40.39 -5.97
CA LEU A 160 -86.25 -40.22 -4.65
C LEU A 160 -87.25 -39.50 -3.74
N GLU A 161 -87.38 -39.99 -2.51
CA GLU A 161 -88.14 -39.30 -1.47
C GLU A 161 -87.49 -37.93 -1.21
N LYS A 162 -88.32 -36.96 -0.80
CA LYS A 162 -87.95 -35.53 -0.76
C LYS A 162 -86.68 -35.27 0.06
N ASP A 163 -86.46 -36.08 1.10
CA ASP A 163 -85.34 -35.98 2.03
C ASP A 163 -84.01 -36.45 1.40
N GLU A 164 -84.01 -37.53 0.60
CA GLU A 164 -82.81 -38.02 -0.09
C GLU A 164 -82.35 -37.07 -1.20
N ARG A 165 -83.31 -36.38 -1.85
CA ARG A 165 -83.02 -35.36 -2.87
C ARG A 165 -82.41 -34.10 -2.26
N GLU A 166 -82.85 -33.70 -1.07
CA GLU A 166 -82.25 -32.58 -0.33
C GLU A 166 -80.83 -32.91 0.15
N GLU A 167 -80.58 -34.14 0.60
CA GLU A 167 -79.24 -34.58 1.01
C GLU A 167 -78.26 -34.66 -0.19
N PHE A 168 -78.73 -35.13 -1.35
CA PHE A 168 -77.96 -35.11 -2.59
C PHE A 168 -77.61 -33.70 -3.04
N LEU A 169 -78.59 -32.78 -3.02
CA LEU A 169 -78.37 -31.38 -3.41
C LEU A 169 -77.37 -30.69 -2.47
N LYS A 170 -77.42 -31.01 -1.17
CA LYS A 170 -76.47 -30.50 -0.19
C LYS A 170 -75.05 -31.01 -0.46
N ARG A 171 -74.90 -32.30 -0.79
CA ARG A 171 -73.61 -32.90 -1.16
C ARG A 171 -73.07 -32.36 -2.49
N GLU A 172 -73.95 -32.09 -3.45
CA GLU A 172 -73.59 -31.47 -4.73
C GLU A 172 -73.10 -30.03 -4.54
N ASN A 173 -73.80 -29.23 -3.74
CA ASN A 173 -73.34 -27.88 -3.38
C ASN A 173 -72.00 -27.92 -2.64
N GLU A 174 -71.83 -28.82 -1.68
CA GLU A 174 -70.58 -28.97 -0.93
C GLU A 174 -69.40 -29.38 -1.83
N LEU A 175 -69.62 -30.26 -2.80
CA LEU A 175 -68.62 -30.61 -3.81
C LEU A 175 -68.32 -29.44 -4.76
N THR A 176 -69.33 -28.65 -5.10
CA THR A 176 -69.17 -27.46 -5.95
C THR A 176 -68.35 -26.39 -5.24
N ASP A 177 -68.59 -26.17 -3.95
CA ASP A 177 -67.80 -25.25 -3.11
C ASP A 177 -66.35 -25.75 -2.99
N GLN A 178 -66.13 -27.05 -2.79
CA GLN A 178 -64.78 -27.62 -2.76
C GLN A 178 -64.03 -27.50 -4.10
N ILE A 179 -64.74 -27.56 -5.24
CA ILE A 179 -64.15 -27.34 -6.56
C ILE A 179 -63.77 -25.87 -6.70
N ALA A 180 -64.66 -24.94 -6.34
CA ALA A 180 -64.37 -23.51 -6.38
C ALA A 180 -63.17 -23.13 -5.51
N ASP A 181 -63.08 -23.68 -4.28
CA ASP A 181 -61.93 -23.49 -3.41
C ASP A 181 -60.64 -24.01 -4.04
N LYS A 182 -60.67 -25.21 -4.66
CA LYS A 182 -59.49 -25.76 -5.34
C LYS A 182 -59.10 -24.96 -6.58
N GLU A 183 -60.05 -24.45 -7.35
CA GLU A 183 -59.80 -23.57 -8.49
C GLU A 183 -59.14 -22.25 -8.06
N THR A 184 -59.57 -21.68 -6.93
CA THR A 184 -58.94 -20.45 -6.38
C THR A 184 -57.51 -20.70 -5.92
N VAL A 185 -57.23 -21.84 -5.27
CA VAL A 185 -55.88 -22.23 -4.86
C VAL A 185 -54.98 -22.48 -6.07
N LEU A 186 -55.51 -23.13 -7.12
CA LEU A 186 -54.78 -23.40 -8.34
C LEU A 186 -54.42 -22.10 -9.07
N ALA A 187 -55.36 -21.16 -9.18
CA ALA A 187 -55.10 -19.84 -9.75
C ALA A 187 -54.04 -19.04 -8.96
N ALA A 188 -54.05 -19.15 -7.62
CA ALA A 188 -53.02 -18.54 -6.78
C ALA A 188 -51.63 -19.16 -7.00
N GLN A 189 -51.56 -20.49 -7.15
CA GLN A 189 -50.31 -21.19 -7.47
C GLN A 189 -49.79 -20.85 -8.86
N GLU A 190 -50.66 -20.75 -9.88
CA GLU A 190 -50.27 -20.33 -11.23
C GLU A 190 -49.72 -18.91 -11.25
N LYS A 191 -50.31 -18.00 -10.47
CA LYS A 191 -49.81 -16.64 -10.32
C LYS A 191 -48.40 -16.63 -9.71
N MET A 192 -48.20 -17.37 -8.61
CA MET A 192 -46.89 -17.49 -7.96
C MET A 192 -45.84 -18.09 -8.89
N LEU A 193 -46.22 -19.07 -9.73
CA LEU A 193 -45.34 -19.70 -10.70
C LEU A 193 -44.92 -18.72 -11.80
N ASN A 194 -45.83 -17.84 -12.25
CA ASN A 194 -45.50 -16.77 -13.19
C ASN A 194 -44.56 -15.71 -12.58
N GLU A 195 -44.80 -15.30 -11.33
CA GLU A 195 -43.90 -14.39 -10.60
C GLU A 195 -42.47 -14.99 -10.47
N LEU A 196 -42.36 -16.27 -10.12
CA LEU A 196 -41.06 -16.96 -10.04
C LEU A 196 -40.35 -17.06 -11.40
N LYS A 197 -41.10 -17.20 -12.50
CA LYS A 197 -40.55 -17.23 -13.86
C LYS A 197 -39.99 -15.86 -14.26
N GLU A 198 -40.70 -14.77 -13.94
CA GLU A 198 -40.23 -13.41 -14.19
C GLU A 198 -38.95 -13.11 -13.39
N GLU A 199 -38.90 -13.53 -12.12
CA GLU A 199 -37.68 -13.42 -11.32
C GLU A 199 -36.52 -14.21 -11.93
N LEU A 200 -36.75 -15.45 -12.37
CA LEU A 200 -35.73 -16.29 -13.01
C LEU A 200 -35.18 -15.66 -14.30
N ASP A 201 -36.03 -15.04 -15.11
CA ASP A 201 -35.61 -14.34 -16.33
C ASP A 201 -34.83 -13.06 -16.01
N SER A 202 -35.16 -12.37 -14.92
CA SER A 202 -34.37 -11.24 -14.41
C SER A 202 -32.96 -11.67 -13.99
N TYR A 203 -32.84 -12.81 -13.29
CA TYR A 203 -31.55 -13.37 -12.88
C TYR A 203 -30.69 -13.79 -14.06
N LYS A 204 -31.29 -14.41 -15.09
CA LYS A 204 -30.57 -14.74 -16.34
C LYS A 204 -30.06 -13.49 -17.06
N SER A 205 -30.85 -12.43 -17.11
CA SER A 205 -30.42 -11.14 -17.69
C SER A 205 -29.25 -10.53 -16.92
N GLN A 206 -29.28 -10.62 -15.58
CA GLN A 206 -28.19 -10.19 -14.71
C GLN A 206 -26.90 -11.01 -14.95
N GLU A 207 -27.02 -12.33 -15.10
CA GLU A 207 -25.90 -13.23 -15.37
C GLU A 207 -25.21 -12.91 -16.70
N GLU A 208 -25.99 -12.64 -17.76
CA GLU A 208 -25.45 -12.24 -19.07
C GLU A 208 -24.73 -10.88 -19.01
N LYS A 209 -25.21 -9.92 -18.20
CA LYS A 209 -24.49 -8.66 -17.96
C LYS A 209 -23.18 -8.89 -17.21
N ASN A 210 -23.17 -9.78 -16.22
CA ASN A 210 -21.97 -10.11 -15.47
C ASN A 210 -20.92 -10.77 -16.37
N LYS A 211 -21.31 -11.69 -17.27
CA LYS A 211 -20.41 -12.28 -18.26
C LYS A 211 -19.78 -11.22 -19.18
N LYS A 212 -20.56 -10.24 -19.63
CA LYS A 212 -20.04 -9.12 -20.44
C LYS A 212 -19.03 -8.26 -19.66
N MET A 213 -19.35 -7.91 -18.41
CA MET A 213 -18.41 -7.17 -17.56
C MET A 213 -17.14 -7.97 -17.29
N GLU A 214 -17.24 -9.30 -17.13
CA GLU A 214 -16.08 -10.16 -16.95
C GLU A 214 -15.18 -10.19 -18.20
N THR A 215 -15.77 -10.21 -19.40
CA THR A 215 -14.99 -10.11 -20.65
C THR A 215 -14.31 -8.75 -20.81
N GLU A 216 -15.00 -7.64 -20.52
CA GLU A 216 -14.42 -6.29 -20.59
C GLU A 216 -13.30 -6.10 -19.57
N LEU A 217 -13.45 -6.66 -18.36
CA LEU A 217 -12.43 -6.62 -17.32
C LEU A 217 -11.20 -7.46 -17.71
N GLY A 218 -11.39 -8.56 -18.43
CA GLY A 218 -10.32 -9.33 -19.06
C GLY A 218 -9.55 -8.53 -20.11
N GLU A 219 -10.26 -7.84 -21.02
CA GLU A 219 -9.64 -7.00 -22.05
C GLU A 219 -8.85 -5.83 -21.44
N LEU A 220 -9.42 -5.14 -20.44
CA LEU A 220 -8.74 -4.06 -19.72
C LEU A 220 -7.47 -4.52 -19.01
N LYS A 221 -7.46 -5.73 -18.43
CA LYS A 221 -6.26 -6.32 -17.82
C LYS A 221 -5.15 -6.53 -18.83
N VAL A 222 -5.47 -7.06 -20.01
CA VAL A 222 -4.50 -7.26 -21.10
C VAL A 222 -3.95 -5.92 -21.60
N GLN A 223 -4.79 -4.89 -21.71
CA GLN A 223 -4.33 -3.55 -22.06
C GLN A 223 -3.40 -2.95 -21.00
N LEU A 224 -3.70 -3.14 -19.71
CA LEU A 224 -2.85 -2.68 -18.61
C LEU A 224 -1.48 -3.38 -18.64
N GLU A 225 -1.44 -4.70 -18.85
CA GLU A 225 -0.18 -5.45 -18.98
C GLU A 225 0.64 -4.97 -20.18
N LYS A 226 -0.01 -4.66 -21.30
CA LYS A 226 0.65 -4.10 -22.48
C LYS A 226 1.31 -2.74 -22.17
N VAL A 227 0.57 -1.82 -21.55
CA VAL A 227 1.12 -0.50 -21.17
C VAL A 227 2.25 -0.64 -20.14
N ALA A 228 2.13 -1.58 -19.20
CA ALA A 228 3.20 -1.86 -18.24
C ALA A 228 4.47 -2.39 -18.92
N TYR A 229 4.33 -3.19 -19.97
CA TYR A 229 5.47 -3.66 -20.78
C TYR A 229 6.11 -2.51 -21.57
N GLU A 230 5.30 -1.68 -22.25
CA GLU A 230 5.77 -0.50 -22.98
C GLU A 230 6.51 0.48 -22.06
N ASN A 231 6.04 0.68 -20.82
CA ASN A 231 6.73 1.51 -19.82
C ASN A 231 8.08 0.91 -19.40
N LYS A 232 8.18 -0.41 -19.23
CA LYS A 232 9.45 -1.08 -18.92
C LYS A 232 10.44 -0.96 -20.06
N GLU A 233 9.99 -1.11 -21.31
CA GLU A 233 10.81 -0.92 -22.49
C GLU A 233 11.28 0.54 -22.62
N GLY A 234 10.39 1.50 -22.33
CA GLY A 234 10.71 2.93 -22.24
C GLY A 234 11.76 3.24 -21.16
N ALA A 235 11.71 2.57 -20.01
CA ALA A 235 12.71 2.73 -18.96
C ALA A 235 14.09 2.21 -19.40
N ILE A 236 14.14 1.02 -20.00
CA ILE A 236 15.39 0.41 -20.50
C ILE A 236 16.03 1.29 -21.58
N THR A 237 15.23 1.83 -22.50
CA THR A 237 15.72 2.75 -23.54
C THR A 237 16.25 4.06 -22.97
N MET A 238 15.56 4.63 -21.97
CA MET A 238 16.03 5.82 -21.25
C MET A 238 17.34 5.59 -20.50
N ASP A 239 17.51 4.44 -19.86
CA ASP A 239 18.74 4.08 -19.15
C ASP A 239 19.91 3.89 -20.13
N SER A 240 19.67 3.22 -21.27
CA SER A 240 20.67 3.10 -22.34
C SER A 240 21.08 4.46 -22.92
N LEU A 241 20.14 5.38 -23.12
CA LEU A 241 20.44 6.75 -23.56
C LEU A 241 21.18 7.58 -22.50
N ARG A 242 20.92 7.31 -21.21
CA ARG A 242 21.68 7.92 -20.10
C ARG A 242 23.12 7.43 -20.08
N GLU A 243 23.34 6.13 -20.20
CA GLU A 243 24.69 5.54 -20.27
C GLU A 243 25.47 6.11 -21.45
N SER A 244 24.86 6.17 -22.64
CA SER A 244 25.49 6.77 -23.82
C SER A 244 25.82 8.26 -23.62
N ASN A 245 24.96 9.03 -22.96
CA ASN A 245 25.27 10.43 -22.61
C ASN A 245 26.42 10.55 -21.60
N LEU A 246 26.49 9.65 -20.62
CA LEU A 246 27.59 9.63 -19.66
C LEU A 246 28.92 9.31 -20.34
N GLU A 247 28.93 8.34 -21.26
CA GLU A 247 30.10 8.01 -22.07
C GLU A 247 30.55 9.18 -22.95
N LEU A 248 29.61 9.83 -23.66
CA LEU A 248 29.91 11.02 -24.45
C LEU A 248 30.42 12.18 -23.61
N SER A 249 29.86 12.39 -22.41
CA SER A 249 30.35 13.42 -21.48
C SER A 249 31.77 13.12 -21.02
N ALA A 250 32.07 11.86 -20.70
CA ALA A 250 33.42 11.42 -20.33
C ALA A 250 34.41 11.58 -21.49
N GLU A 251 33.99 11.31 -22.73
CA GLU A 251 34.79 11.52 -23.93
C GLU A 251 35.07 13.02 -24.16
N VAL A 252 34.06 13.88 -23.99
CA VAL A 252 34.23 15.34 -24.07
C VAL A 252 35.22 15.83 -23.02
N ASP A 253 35.15 15.33 -21.78
CA ASP A 253 36.08 15.75 -20.73
C ASP A 253 37.49 15.20 -20.95
N SER A 254 37.63 14.00 -21.50
CA SER A 254 38.91 13.46 -21.96
C SER A 254 39.51 14.30 -23.08
N LEU A 255 38.71 14.69 -24.09
CA LEU A 255 39.14 15.55 -25.19
C LEU A 255 39.50 16.97 -24.71
N LYS A 256 38.75 17.55 -23.76
CA LYS A 256 39.12 18.82 -23.10
C LYS A 256 40.44 18.69 -22.36
N LYS A 257 40.67 17.57 -21.66
CA LYS A 257 41.92 17.31 -20.96
C LYS A 257 43.08 17.18 -21.95
N GLN A 258 42.92 16.40 -23.02
CA GLN A 258 43.92 16.30 -24.09
C GLN A 258 44.20 17.65 -24.76
N LEU A 259 43.18 18.48 -25.00
CA LEU A 259 43.32 19.84 -25.54
C LEU A 259 44.09 20.74 -24.56
N SER A 260 43.82 20.61 -23.25
CA SER A 260 44.54 21.33 -22.20
C SER A 260 46.00 20.88 -22.08
N GLU A 261 46.26 19.58 -22.22
CA GLU A 261 47.59 18.98 -22.22
C GLU A 261 48.37 19.37 -23.48
N HIS A 262 47.73 19.43 -24.65
CA HIS A 262 48.35 19.94 -25.88
C HIS A 262 48.64 21.44 -25.82
N ARG A 263 47.81 22.22 -25.11
CA ARG A 263 48.06 23.63 -24.80
C ARG A 263 49.21 23.80 -23.79
N LEU A 264 49.36 22.87 -22.85
CA LEU A 264 50.47 22.87 -21.90
C LEU A 264 51.79 22.39 -22.51
N SER A 265 51.75 21.40 -23.41
CA SER A 265 52.94 20.85 -24.09
C SER A 265 53.55 21.83 -25.11
N GLN A 266 52.81 22.85 -25.52
CA GLN A 266 53.34 23.99 -26.26
C GLN A 266 54.09 25.01 -25.37
N LYS A 267 54.11 24.82 -24.06
CA LYS A 267 54.78 25.68 -23.08
C LYS A 267 55.49 24.86 -22.01
N GLU A 268 56.48 24.05 -22.40
CA GLU A 268 57.40 23.43 -21.45
C GLU A 268 58.79 24.07 -21.51
N GLY A 269 58.99 25.00 -20.58
CA GLY A 269 60.26 25.45 -20.03
C GLY A 269 59.97 25.99 -18.62
N ASP A 270 60.65 25.42 -17.63
CA ASP A 270 60.67 25.75 -16.20
C ASP A 270 59.41 25.48 -15.35
N LYS A 271 59.50 24.40 -14.56
CA LYS A 271 58.47 23.91 -13.62
C LYS A 271 58.74 24.19 -12.14
N GLU A 272 59.86 24.80 -11.77
CA GLU A 272 60.15 25.11 -10.35
C GLU A 272 59.83 26.58 -9.98
N GLN A 273 60.03 27.53 -10.90
CA GLN A 273 59.65 28.95 -10.69
C GLN A 273 58.12 29.16 -10.67
N LYS A 274 57.35 28.34 -11.40
CA LYS A 274 55.89 28.43 -11.46
C LYS A 274 55.16 27.96 -10.19
N LYS A 275 55.79 27.18 -9.31
CA LYS A 275 55.19 26.81 -8.02
C LYS A 275 55.19 28.00 -7.05
N GLN A 276 56.27 28.78 -7.04
CA GLN A 276 56.35 30.01 -6.24
C GLN A 276 55.51 31.14 -6.85
N GLU A 277 55.45 31.24 -8.18
CA GLU A 277 54.61 32.23 -8.86
C GLU A 277 53.10 31.92 -8.76
N LYS A 278 52.68 30.64 -8.78
CA LYS A 278 51.28 30.26 -8.55
C LYS A 278 50.84 30.41 -7.10
N MET A 279 51.72 30.18 -6.13
CA MET A 279 51.44 30.43 -4.71
C MET A 279 51.31 31.94 -4.43
N ALA A 280 52.15 32.77 -5.09
CA ALA A 280 52.06 34.23 -5.03
C ALA A 280 50.83 34.78 -5.78
N ALA A 281 50.46 34.19 -6.92
CA ALA A 281 49.28 34.57 -7.68
C ALA A 281 47.97 34.14 -6.98
N MET A 282 47.93 32.98 -6.34
CA MET A 282 46.75 32.52 -5.59
C MET A 282 46.53 33.33 -4.30
N LEU A 283 47.59 33.82 -3.66
CA LEU A 283 47.49 34.81 -2.56
C LEU A 283 47.11 36.22 -3.04
N ALA A 284 47.33 36.55 -4.31
CA ALA A 284 46.96 37.84 -4.90
C ALA A 284 45.54 37.85 -5.49
N GLU A 285 44.98 36.69 -5.84
CA GLU A 285 43.67 36.56 -6.52
C GLU A 285 42.54 36.06 -5.59
N LEU A 286 42.86 35.53 -4.41
CA LEU A 286 41.88 34.98 -3.44
C LEU A 286 41.69 35.80 -2.16
N ASP A 287 42.01 37.09 -2.17
CA ASP A 287 41.72 37.99 -1.06
C ASP A 287 40.60 39.00 -1.39
N PRO A 288 39.34 38.55 -1.56
CA PRO A 288 38.23 39.47 -1.69
C PRO A 288 38.08 40.33 -0.43
N SER A 289 38.49 39.83 0.75
CA SER A 289 38.44 40.57 2.02
C SER A 289 39.44 41.74 2.09
N GLY A 290 40.66 41.57 1.58
CA GLY A 290 41.67 42.63 1.53
C GLY A 290 41.51 43.58 0.35
N VAL A 291 40.87 43.16 -0.75
CA VAL A 291 40.40 44.09 -1.78
C VAL A 291 39.23 44.92 -1.25
N ILE A 292 38.30 44.32 -0.49
CA ILE A 292 37.22 45.02 0.22
C ILE A 292 37.79 46.01 1.24
N SER A 293 38.71 45.58 2.10
CA SER A 293 39.33 46.42 3.14
C SER A 293 40.16 47.57 2.54
N LYS A 294 40.93 47.31 1.47
CA LYS A 294 41.70 48.37 0.78
C LYS A 294 40.81 49.35 0.03
N LYS A 295 39.74 48.88 -0.61
CA LYS A 295 38.77 49.75 -1.32
C LYS A 295 37.91 50.54 -0.32
N GLU A 296 37.51 49.95 0.80
CA GLU A 296 36.82 50.61 1.91
C GLU A 296 37.72 51.69 2.56
N GLN A 297 39.01 51.39 2.73
CA GLN A 297 40.01 52.34 3.21
C GLN A 297 40.29 53.46 2.20
N GLN A 298 40.33 53.15 0.89
CA GLN A 298 40.42 54.16 -0.17
C GLN A 298 39.18 55.07 -0.23
N ILE A 299 37.98 54.53 -0.02
CA ILE A 299 36.73 55.31 0.05
C ILE A 299 36.72 56.22 1.29
N ARG A 300 37.20 55.73 2.45
CA ARG A 300 37.38 56.57 3.66
C ARG A 300 38.43 57.67 3.48
N ASP A 301 39.55 57.37 2.81
CA ASP A 301 40.61 58.34 2.56
C ASP A 301 40.20 59.42 1.55
N THR A 302 39.36 59.08 0.55
CA THR A 302 38.80 60.07 -0.39
C THR A 302 37.73 60.94 0.27
N LEU A 303 36.93 60.39 1.20
CA LEU A 303 36.01 61.15 2.06
C LEU A 303 36.73 62.18 2.93
N LEU A 304 37.84 61.79 3.58
CA LEU A 304 38.67 62.68 4.39
C LEU A 304 39.29 63.82 3.54
N LYS A 305 39.66 63.53 2.30
CA LYS A 305 40.13 64.55 1.34
C LYS A 305 39.01 65.52 0.92
N LEU A 306 37.79 65.00 0.71
CA LEU A 306 36.60 65.82 0.40
C LEU A 306 36.12 66.65 1.60
N GLU A 307 36.38 66.23 2.84
CA GLU A 307 36.18 67.05 4.05
C GLU A 307 37.21 68.17 4.20
N THR A 308 38.49 67.88 3.93
CA THR A 308 39.58 68.85 4.08
C THR A 308 39.61 69.92 2.99
N ILE A 309 39.14 69.62 1.77
CA ILE A 309 38.98 70.62 0.70
C ILE A 309 37.85 71.61 1.01
N GLY A 310 36.87 71.26 1.85
CA GLY A 310 35.79 72.17 2.26
C GLY A 310 36.25 73.45 2.98
N ASP A 311 37.46 73.43 3.57
CA ASP A 311 38.05 74.60 4.27
C ASP A 311 38.91 75.50 3.36
N ASN A 312 39.24 75.08 2.13
CA ASN A 312 40.02 75.86 1.17
C ASN A 312 39.22 76.04 -0.14
N SER A 313 39.03 77.30 -0.55
CA SER A 313 38.14 77.74 -1.64
C SER A 313 38.58 77.35 -3.07
N SER A 314 38.96 76.10 -3.31
CA SER A 314 39.34 75.58 -4.63
C SER A 314 38.30 74.54 -5.09
N PRO A 315 37.62 74.73 -6.24
CA PRO A 315 36.71 73.73 -6.76
C PRO A 315 37.47 72.45 -7.13
N LEU A 316 36.88 71.28 -6.82
CA LEU A 316 37.38 69.96 -7.22
C LEU A 316 37.74 69.96 -8.70
N THR A 317 38.94 69.49 -9.03
CA THR A 317 39.39 69.46 -10.42
C THR A 317 38.58 68.42 -11.21
N MET A 318 38.40 68.65 -12.51
CA MET A 318 37.65 67.75 -13.41
C MET A 318 38.20 66.31 -13.36
N GLU A 319 39.51 66.14 -13.12
CA GLU A 319 40.16 64.83 -12.96
C GLU A 319 39.76 64.12 -11.66
N GLU A 320 39.71 64.82 -10.51
CA GLU A 320 39.30 64.23 -9.22
C GLU A 320 37.83 63.79 -9.23
N LEU A 321 36.98 64.55 -9.91
CA LEU A 321 35.56 64.20 -10.05
C LEU A 321 35.36 63.00 -11.00
N SER A 322 36.26 62.83 -11.97
CA SER A 322 36.27 61.68 -12.88
C SER A 322 36.74 60.39 -12.19
N THR A 323 37.72 60.48 -11.29
CA THR A 323 38.23 59.33 -10.53
C THR A 323 37.22 58.84 -9.51
N LEU A 324 36.56 59.75 -8.78
CA LEU A 324 35.46 59.41 -7.85
C LEU A 324 34.27 58.74 -8.56
N ARG A 325 33.90 59.21 -9.75
CA ARG A 325 32.84 58.57 -10.56
C ARG A 325 33.24 57.17 -11.02
N ARG A 326 34.52 56.97 -11.36
CA ARG A 326 35.06 55.65 -11.75
C ARG A 326 35.04 54.68 -10.56
N GLU A 327 35.48 55.11 -9.39
CA GLU A 327 35.49 54.28 -8.18
C GLU A 327 34.07 53.89 -7.72
N LEU A 328 33.12 54.83 -7.79
CA LEU A 328 31.70 54.55 -7.53
C LEU A 328 31.11 53.55 -8.53
N SER A 329 31.50 53.64 -9.81
CA SER A 329 31.07 52.69 -10.84
C SER A 329 31.62 51.28 -10.59
N GLU A 330 32.88 51.17 -10.19
CA GLU A 330 33.53 49.89 -9.85
C GLU A 330 32.89 49.24 -8.62
N SER A 331 32.55 50.04 -7.60
CA SER A 331 31.82 49.57 -6.41
C SER A 331 30.41 49.06 -6.76
N LYS A 332 29.67 49.77 -7.63
CA LYS A 332 28.36 49.31 -8.12
C LYS A 332 28.45 47.97 -8.86
N THR A 333 29.44 47.79 -9.74
CA THR A 333 29.63 46.52 -10.45
C THR A 333 29.92 45.36 -9.49
N LEU A 334 30.70 45.61 -8.43
CA LEU A 334 31.01 44.58 -7.43
C LEU A 334 29.77 44.17 -6.61
N VAL A 335 28.93 45.14 -6.23
CA VAL A 335 27.66 44.86 -5.54
C VAL A 335 26.73 44.01 -6.41
N THR A 336 26.58 44.35 -7.70
CA THR A 336 25.76 43.55 -8.62
C THR A 336 26.30 42.13 -8.81
N GLN A 337 27.63 41.96 -8.77
CA GLN A 337 28.26 40.66 -8.89
C GLN A 337 28.00 39.79 -7.65
N HIS A 338 28.02 40.38 -6.46
CA HIS A 338 27.65 39.68 -5.22
C HIS A 338 26.16 39.34 -5.14
N GLU A 339 25.27 40.21 -5.61
CA GLU A 339 23.84 39.89 -5.71
C GLU A 339 23.59 38.69 -6.63
N GLN A 340 24.35 38.57 -7.73
CA GLN A 340 24.29 37.40 -8.61
C GLN A 340 24.76 36.12 -7.90
N THR A 341 25.88 36.16 -7.19
CA THR A 341 26.38 34.99 -6.42
C THR A 341 25.40 34.55 -5.33
N ILE A 342 24.72 35.49 -4.67
CA ILE A 342 23.69 35.18 -3.66
C ILE A 342 22.50 34.47 -4.31
N ASN A 343 22.07 34.92 -5.49
CA ASN A 343 20.97 34.30 -6.21
C ASN A 343 21.33 32.87 -6.68
N GLU A 344 22.56 32.64 -7.14
CA GLU A 344 23.06 31.31 -7.50
C GLU A 344 23.07 30.36 -6.31
N LEU A 345 23.58 30.81 -5.16
CA LEU A 345 23.54 30.03 -3.92
C LEU A 345 22.11 29.74 -3.44
N HIS A 346 21.18 30.66 -3.65
CA HIS A 346 19.76 30.45 -3.31
C HIS A 346 19.12 29.36 -4.17
N TYR A 347 19.40 29.39 -5.48
CA TYR A 347 18.95 28.38 -6.43
C TYR A 347 19.51 26.99 -6.10
N GLU A 348 20.80 26.91 -5.75
CA GLU A 348 21.45 25.66 -5.36
C GLU A 348 20.85 25.08 -4.06
N ASN A 349 20.57 25.94 -3.07
CA ASN A 349 19.90 25.53 -1.83
C ASN A 349 18.49 24.97 -2.07
N GLU A 350 17.73 25.62 -2.96
CA GLU A 350 16.40 25.15 -3.34
C GLU A 350 16.48 23.79 -4.05
N HIS A 351 17.46 23.61 -4.93
CA HIS A 351 17.70 22.35 -5.62
C HIS A 351 18.07 21.21 -4.64
N LEU A 352 18.97 21.46 -3.69
CA LEU A 352 19.32 20.49 -2.65
C LEU A 352 18.12 20.13 -1.77
N THR A 353 17.27 21.11 -1.44
CA THR A 353 16.05 20.89 -0.66
C THR A 353 15.07 19.97 -1.39
N ARG A 354 14.85 20.18 -2.70
CA ARG A 354 14.00 19.30 -3.52
C ARG A 354 14.56 17.87 -3.57
N LYS A 355 15.88 17.73 -3.73
CA LYS A 355 16.54 16.42 -3.77
C LYS A 355 16.41 15.67 -2.44
N ARG A 356 16.48 16.37 -1.30
CA ARG A 356 16.17 15.79 0.02
C ARG A 356 14.72 15.28 0.07
N ASP A 357 13.77 16.09 -0.35
CA ASP A 357 12.34 15.73 -0.31
C ASP A 357 12.03 14.51 -1.18
N GLU A 358 12.65 14.43 -2.36
CA GLU A 358 12.54 13.25 -3.24
C GLU A 358 13.09 11.98 -2.57
N LEU A 359 14.20 12.07 -1.84
CA LEU A 359 14.76 10.93 -1.10
C LEU A 359 13.88 10.52 0.09
N GLU A 360 13.29 11.48 0.80
CA GLU A 360 12.34 11.21 1.88
C GLU A 360 11.07 10.51 1.36
N ILE A 361 10.54 10.93 0.21
CA ILE A 361 9.42 10.25 -0.47
C ILE A 361 9.82 8.83 -0.90
N ARG A 362 11.04 8.64 -1.40
CA ARG A 362 11.51 7.32 -1.81
C ARG A 362 11.69 6.38 -0.63
N LEU A 363 12.15 6.89 0.52
CA LEU A 363 12.27 6.13 1.75
C LEU A 363 10.90 5.67 2.24
N THR A 364 9.92 6.59 2.33
CA THR A 364 8.54 6.25 2.74
C THR A 364 7.87 5.25 1.78
N THR A 365 8.11 5.36 0.48
CA THR A 365 7.61 4.39 -0.51
C THR A 365 8.22 2.99 -0.29
N LEU A 366 9.52 2.91 0.02
CA LEU A 366 10.20 1.65 0.31
C LEU A 366 9.67 0.99 1.60
N GLU A 367 9.29 1.79 2.60
CA GLU A 367 8.64 1.32 3.82
C GLU A 367 7.27 0.68 3.52
N LEU A 368 6.45 1.34 2.68
CA LEU A 368 5.15 0.80 2.24
C LEU A 368 5.29 -0.49 1.42
N GLU A 369 6.26 -0.54 0.49
CA GLU A 369 6.53 -1.74 -0.32
C GLU A 369 6.97 -2.94 0.55
N TYR A 370 7.74 -2.68 1.62
CA TYR A 370 8.12 -3.73 2.58
C TYR A 370 6.90 -4.25 3.34
N GLU A 371 6.04 -3.36 3.85
CA GLU A 371 4.81 -3.73 4.55
C GLU A 371 3.88 -4.55 3.65
N GLU A 372 3.66 -4.13 2.40
CA GLU A 372 2.84 -4.87 1.44
C GLU A 372 3.41 -6.27 1.14
N LEU A 373 4.74 -6.39 1.00
CA LEU A 373 5.39 -7.66 0.72
C LEU A 373 5.28 -8.60 1.92
N LEU A 374 5.51 -8.08 3.13
CA LEU A 374 5.37 -8.82 4.37
C LEU A 374 3.94 -9.36 4.53
N ASP A 375 2.93 -8.52 4.28
CA ASP A 375 1.52 -8.91 4.35
C ASP A 375 1.15 -9.96 3.30
N LYS A 376 1.65 -9.83 2.06
CA LYS A 376 1.44 -10.83 1.00
C LYS A 376 2.07 -12.17 1.35
N THR A 377 3.29 -12.18 1.87
CA THR A 377 3.97 -13.42 2.28
C THR A 377 3.22 -14.12 3.41
N ILE A 378 2.76 -13.37 4.42
CA ILE A 378 1.94 -13.92 5.52
C ILE A 378 0.62 -14.51 4.97
N ALA A 379 -0.07 -13.79 4.09
CA ALA A 379 -1.35 -14.23 3.52
C ALA A 379 -1.23 -15.45 2.60
N GLU A 380 -0.17 -15.54 1.79
CA GLU A 380 0.11 -16.70 0.93
C GLU A 380 0.44 -17.97 1.73
N GLU A 381 1.13 -17.82 2.86
CA GLU A 381 1.51 -18.96 3.71
C GLU A 381 0.38 -19.40 4.65
N GLU A 382 -0.47 -18.50 5.16
CA GLU A 382 -1.69 -18.86 5.90
C GLU A 382 -2.71 -19.62 5.04
N ALA A 383 -2.68 -19.44 3.71
CA ALA A 383 -3.53 -20.17 2.77
C ALA A 383 -3.08 -21.63 2.56
N ASN A 384 -1.81 -21.96 2.81
CA ASN A 384 -1.22 -23.27 2.59
C ASN A 384 -1.07 -24.05 3.92
N ASN A 385 -2.18 -24.64 4.39
CA ASN A 385 -2.24 -25.47 5.61
C ASN A 385 -1.39 -26.76 5.54
N ASN A 386 -0.06 -26.75 5.76
CA ASN A 386 0.64 -27.97 6.20
C ASN A 386 2.04 -27.78 6.85
N ILE A 387 2.13 -28.25 8.10
CA ILE A 387 3.25 -28.74 8.93
C ILE A 387 4.72 -28.32 8.58
N ASP A 388 5.37 -27.76 9.61
CA ASP A 388 6.79 -27.38 9.78
C ASP A 388 7.30 -26.13 9.02
N ILE A 389 6.48 -25.08 9.01
CA ILE A 389 6.70 -23.80 8.28
C ILE A 389 7.29 -22.70 9.20
N THR A 390 7.28 -22.87 10.52
CA THR A 390 7.66 -21.79 11.46
C THR A 390 9.14 -21.40 11.40
N GLU A 391 10.03 -22.34 11.12
CA GLU A 391 11.48 -22.08 11.07
C GLU A 391 11.90 -21.47 9.73
N THR A 392 11.31 -21.91 8.62
CA THR A 392 11.50 -21.33 7.28
C THR A 392 10.90 -19.92 7.17
N ILE A 393 9.75 -19.66 7.80
CA ILE A 393 9.17 -18.32 7.95
C ILE A 393 10.11 -17.39 8.72
N ALA A 394 10.66 -17.87 9.84
CA ALA A 394 11.57 -17.08 10.66
C ALA A 394 12.85 -16.72 9.89
N GLU A 395 13.40 -17.64 9.10
CA GLU A 395 14.57 -17.37 8.26
C GLU A 395 14.29 -16.39 7.11
N LEU A 396 13.16 -16.51 6.42
CA LEU A 396 12.79 -15.61 5.33
C LEU A 396 12.47 -14.21 5.85
N ARG A 397 11.73 -14.10 6.97
CA ARG A 397 11.51 -12.82 7.67
C ARG A 397 12.81 -12.18 8.10
N GLY A 398 13.71 -12.95 8.72
CA GLY A 398 15.00 -12.43 9.16
C GLY A 398 15.87 -11.92 8.01
N LYS A 399 15.87 -12.60 6.86
CA LYS A 399 16.61 -12.14 5.66
C LYS A 399 16.00 -10.89 5.05
N LEU A 400 14.67 -10.80 4.99
CA LEU A 400 13.96 -9.65 4.43
C LEU A 400 14.12 -8.42 5.34
N GLU A 401 14.00 -8.61 6.65
CA GLU A 401 14.19 -7.56 7.65
C GLU A 401 15.63 -7.06 7.69
N ALA A 402 16.63 -7.96 7.57
CA ALA A 402 18.03 -7.56 7.46
C ALA A 402 18.31 -6.74 6.18
N GLN A 403 17.71 -7.09 5.04
CA GLN A 403 17.85 -6.29 3.80
C GLN A 403 17.17 -4.92 3.91
N PHE A 404 16.00 -4.87 4.55
CA PHE A 404 15.27 -3.62 4.79
C PHE A 404 16.06 -2.69 5.71
N VAL A 405 16.54 -3.19 6.85
CA VAL A 405 17.36 -2.42 7.80
C VAL A 405 18.63 -1.89 7.12
N ALA A 406 19.32 -2.71 6.33
CA ALA A 406 20.52 -2.27 5.62
C ALA A 406 20.23 -1.14 4.60
N LYS A 407 19.12 -1.22 3.85
CA LYS A 407 18.73 -0.14 2.91
C LYS A 407 18.30 1.13 3.64
N LYS A 408 17.54 0.99 4.74
CA LYS A 408 17.11 2.11 5.57
C LYS A 408 18.30 2.85 6.19
N GLU A 409 19.31 2.14 6.68
CA GLU A 409 20.52 2.75 7.24
C GLU A 409 21.32 3.55 6.19
N VAL A 410 21.42 3.05 4.96
CA VAL A 410 22.13 3.75 3.88
C VAL A 410 21.40 5.04 3.51
N GLN A 411 20.09 4.97 3.31
CA GLN A 411 19.29 6.14 2.95
C GLN A 411 19.23 7.16 4.10
N GLN A 412 19.17 6.71 5.35
CA GLN A 412 19.20 7.60 6.51
C GLN A 412 20.53 8.34 6.63
N LYS A 413 21.66 7.68 6.33
CA LYS A 413 22.98 8.33 6.29
C LYS A 413 23.06 9.42 5.22
N GLU A 414 22.56 9.16 4.01
CA GLU A 414 22.52 10.17 2.95
C GLU A 414 21.68 11.40 3.36
N ILE A 415 20.54 11.18 4.02
CA ILE A 415 19.69 12.27 4.54
C ILE A 415 20.45 13.09 5.60
N ASP A 416 21.18 12.44 6.50
CA ASP A 416 21.90 13.13 7.57
C ASP A 416 23.12 13.91 7.04
N GLU A 417 23.80 13.40 6.01
CA GLU A 417 24.87 14.11 5.29
C GLU A 417 24.33 15.37 4.61
N LEU A 418 23.21 15.26 3.89
CA LEU A 418 22.55 16.41 3.25
C LEU A 418 22.10 17.46 4.26
N LYS A 419 21.61 17.04 5.44
CA LYS A 419 21.24 17.97 6.53
C LYS A 419 22.44 18.76 7.05
N GLN A 420 23.57 18.10 7.27
CA GLN A 420 24.80 18.79 7.71
C GLN A 420 25.29 19.80 6.66
N GLU A 421 25.21 19.44 5.38
CA GLU A 421 25.63 20.33 4.29
C GLU A 421 24.72 21.57 4.20
N LEU A 422 23.41 21.38 4.34
CA LEU A 422 22.41 22.45 4.35
C LEU A 422 22.59 23.40 5.55
N GLU A 423 22.94 22.85 6.72
CA GLU A 423 23.20 23.66 7.92
C GLU A 423 24.46 24.52 7.76
N LYS A 424 25.55 23.96 7.23
CA LYS A 424 26.77 24.74 6.89
C LYS A 424 26.47 25.86 5.90
N LYS A 425 25.66 25.58 4.87
CA LYS A 425 25.28 26.58 3.87
C LYS A 425 24.40 27.68 4.46
N ASN A 426 23.50 27.35 5.39
CA ASN A 426 22.70 28.35 6.10
C ASN A 426 23.56 29.26 6.99
N GLU A 427 24.58 28.73 7.66
CA GLU A 427 25.53 29.54 8.43
C GLU A 427 26.33 30.51 7.53
N GLU A 428 26.76 30.05 6.35
CA GLU A 428 27.44 30.89 5.35
C GLU A 428 26.52 32.02 4.87
N LEU A 429 25.27 31.70 4.53
CA LEU A 429 24.25 32.67 4.12
C LEU A 429 24.00 33.71 5.21
N HIS A 430 23.93 33.28 6.47
CA HIS A 430 23.68 34.18 7.58
C HIS A 430 24.85 35.16 7.80
N LYS A 431 26.09 34.68 7.68
CA LYS A 431 27.30 35.53 7.75
C LYS A 431 27.30 36.56 6.62
N LEU A 432 27.04 36.14 5.39
CA LEU A 432 27.03 37.02 4.22
C LEU A 432 25.93 38.10 4.33
N ASN A 433 24.73 37.71 4.76
CA ASN A 433 23.63 38.66 4.96
C ASN A 433 23.93 39.71 6.04
N SER A 434 24.65 39.32 7.11
CA SER A 434 25.06 40.30 8.15
C SER A 434 26.06 41.32 7.60
N ALA A 435 27.05 40.87 6.82
CA ALA A 435 28.03 41.76 6.20
C ALA A 435 27.39 42.71 5.18
N LEU A 436 26.39 42.23 4.43
CA LEU A 436 25.64 43.02 3.46
C LEU A 436 24.77 44.09 4.15
N ALA A 437 24.17 43.77 5.30
CA ALA A 437 23.42 44.74 6.11
C ALA A 437 24.31 45.85 6.66
N GLU A 438 25.53 45.52 7.11
CA GLU A 438 26.51 46.51 7.56
C GLU A 438 26.96 47.44 6.43
N LEU A 439 27.27 46.89 5.25
CA LEU A 439 27.63 47.69 4.07
C LEU A 439 26.51 48.62 3.61
N LYS A 440 25.25 48.17 3.66
CA LYS A 440 24.09 49.01 3.32
C LYS A 440 23.95 50.19 4.27
N LYS A 441 24.10 49.95 5.57
CA LYS A 441 24.07 51.00 6.59
C LYS A 441 25.15 52.05 6.36
N VAL A 442 26.38 51.62 6.08
CA VAL A 442 27.50 52.53 5.78
C VAL A 442 27.23 53.36 4.52
N ASN A 443 26.58 52.79 3.50
CA ASN A 443 26.19 53.53 2.30
C ASN A 443 25.07 54.56 2.54
N GLU A 444 24.09 54.26 3.40
CA GLU A 444 23.06 55.22 3.80
C GLU A 444 23.64 56.38 4.62
N ASP A 445 24.56 56.08 5.55
CA ASP A 445 25.30 57.08 6.32
C ASP A 445 26.13 58.00 5.38
N LEU A 446 26.67 57.44 4.30
CA LEU A 446 27.38 58.18 3.27
C LEU A 446 26.48 59.09 2.42
N GLN A 447 25.31 58.59 2.02
CA GLN A 447 24.33 59.37 1.27
C GLN A 447 23.76 60.53 2.08
N THR A 448 23.49 60.31 3.37
CA THR A 448 23.02 61.36 4.28
C THR A 448 24.09 62.42 4.51
N ALA A 449 25.36 62.03 4.70
CA ALA A 449 26.47 62.98 4.82
C ALA A 449 26.71 63.84 3.54
N ILE A 450 26.52 63.25 2.36
CA ILE A 450 26.60 63.97 1.08
C ILE A 450 25.40 64.93 0.92
N SER A 451 24.19 64.51 1.29
CA SER A 451 22.99 65.35 1.26
C SER A 451 23.04 66.51 2.27
N ASP A 452 23.60 66.27 3.45
CA ASP A 452 23.75 67.31 4.48
C ASP A 452 24.78 68.38 4.06
N LYS A 453 25.81 67.99 3.31
CA LYS A 453 26.80 68.92 2.72
C LYS A 453 26.27 69.80 1.60
N GLU A 454 25.22 69.39 0.88
CA GLU A 454 24.56 70.25 -0.10
C GLU A 454 23.72 71.36 0.55
N SER A 455 23.47 71.30 1.87
CA SER A 455 22.53 72.19 2.58
C SER A 455 23.16 73.23 3.51
N LYS A 456 24.49 73.24 3.71
CA LYS A 456 25.12 74.16 4.68
C LYS A 456 26.41 74.78 4.14
N THR A 457 26.25 75.91 3.47
CA THR A 457 27.32 76.87 3.20
C THR A 457 26.95 78.20 3.83
N GLU A 458 27.33 78.44 5.09
CA GLU A 458 27.59 79.79 5.65
C GLU A 458 28.01 79.71 7.13
N GLY A 459 29.07 80.45 7.51
CA GLY A 459 29.28 80.88 8.90
C GLY A 459 30.70 80.69 9.46
N GLN A 460 31.50 81.76 9.43
CA GLN A 460 32.83 81.90 10.04
C GLN A 460 32.82 81.82 11.58
N LYS A 461 33.91 81.35 12.22
CA LYS A 461 34.92 82.14 13.00
C LYS A 461 35.73 81.31 14.02
N ASN A 462 36.89 81.88 14.38
CA ASN A 462 37.81 81.62 15.50
C ASN A 462 38.95 80.60 15.27
N VAL A 463 40.10 81.15 14.89
CA VAL A 463 41.35 80.45 14.51
C VAL A 463 42.19 80.05 15.74
N ALA A 464 42.01 80.68 16.90
CA ALA A 464 42.87 80.46 18.07
C ALA A 464 42.48 79.23 18.93
N ASP A 465 41.20 78.84 18.96
CA ASP A 465 40.75 77.63 19.67
C ASP A 465 40.96 76.37 18.82
N LYS A 466 40.86 76.50 17.49
CA LYS A 466 41.11 75.41 16.53
C LYS A 466 42.52 74.85 16.60
N GLU A 467 43.53 75.64 16.94
CA GLU A 467 44.92 75.17 16.98
C GLU A 467 45.20 74.27 18.19
N LYS A 468 44.60 74.58 19.35
CA LYS A 468 44.70 73.72 20.55
C LYS A 468 43.85 72.45 20.45
N ASP A 469 42.69 72.53 19.80
CA ASP A 469 41.87 71.36 19.51
C ASP A 469 42.47 70.50 18.40
N MET A 470 43.10 71.08 17.38
CA MET A 470 43.87 70.34 16.37
C MET A 470 45.06 69.61 16.98
N GLU A 471 45.73 70.17 17.98
CA GLU A 471 46.84 69.51 18.67
C GLU A 471 46.33 68.34 19.55
N ARG A 472 45.17 68.49 20.20
CA ARG A 472 44.49 67.37 20.90
C ARG A 472 44.02 66.30 19.93
N ILE A 473 43.43 66.67 18.80
CA ILE A 473 42.97 65.74 17.76
C ILE A 473 44.17 65.01 17.17
N ARG A 474 45.28 65.69 16.87
CA ARG A 474 46.52 65.04 16.41
C ARG A 474 47.05 64.03 17.43
N LYS A 475 47.04 64.38 18.71
CA LYS A 475 47.49 63.48 19.78
C LYS A 475 46.56 62.27 19.96
N THR A 476 45.24 62.47 19.80
CA THR A 476 44.23 61.41 19.88
C THR A 476 44.28 60.52 18.64
N MET A 477 44.50 61.09 17.46
CA MET A 477 44.66 60.38 16.19
C MET A 477 45.96 59.59 16.15
N ALA A 478 47.05 60.13 16.70
CA ALA A 478 48.31 59.40 16.87
C ALA A 478 48.15 58.21 17.84
N GLN A 479 47.39 58.39 18.92
CA GLN A 479 47.07 57.30 19.84
C GLN A 479 46.19 56.23 19.17
N GLN A 480 45.17 56.63 18.42
CA GLN A 480 44.32 55.71 17.66
C GLN A 480 45.12 54.96 16.60
N LEU A 481 46.04 55.60 15.89
CA LEU A 481 46.94 54.94 14.93
C LEU A 481 47.85 53.90 15.61
N ALA A 482 48.37 54.21 16.80
CA ALA A 482 49.16 53.27 17.58
C ALA A 482 48.33 52.08 18.06
N ASP A 483 47.09 52.31 18.53
CA ASP A 483 46.16 51.26 18.94
C ASP A 483 45.72 50.40 17.75
N PHE A 484 45.53 51.02 16.57
CA PHE A 484 45.27 50.32 15.31
C PHE A 484 46.44 49.45 14.87
N ASP A 485 47.69 49.91 15.04
CA ASP A 485 48.86 49.11 14.71
C ASP A 485 49.03 47.90 15.65
N VAL A 486 48.69 48.07 16.93
CA VAL A 486 48.66 46.95 17.89
C VAL A 486 47.55 45.96 17.52
N MET A 487 46.36 46.45 17.18
CA MET A 487 45.24 45.63 16.75
C MET A 487 45.56 44.88 15.45
N LYS A 488 46.16 45.57 14.46
CA LYS A 488 46.62 44.99 13.20
C LYS A 488 47.64 43.88 13.43
N LYS A 489 48.61 44.06 14.33
CA LYS A 489 49.57 43.01 14.68
C LYS A 489 48.91 41.82 15.35
N ALA A 490 47.92 42.05 16.21
CA ALA A 490 47.14 40.97 16.83
C ALA A 490 46.32 40.19 15.79
N LEU A 491 45.65 40.90 14.87
CA LEU A 491 44.83 40.31 13.81
C LEU A 491 45.68 39.56 12.78
N MET A 492 46.84 40.09 12.40
CA MET A 492 47.80 39.39 11.54
C MET A 492 48.32 38.11 12.18
N ARG A 493 48.56 38.11 13.50
CA ARG A 493 48.97 36.92 14.24
C ARG A 493 47.86 35.87 14.31
N ASP A 494 46.62 36.31 14.49
CA ASP A 494 45.46 35.40 14.52
C ASP A 494 45.13 34.83 13.12
N LEU A 495 45.28 35.65 12.09
CA LEU A 495 45.19 35.22 10.69
C LEU A 495 46.28 34.19 10.36
N GLN A 496 47.51 34.43 10.79
CA GLN A 496 48.62 33.51 10.61
C GLN A 496 48.36 32.17 11.31
N ASN A 497 47.88 32.19 12.56
CA ASN A 497 47.51 30.98 13.29
C ASN A 497 46.36 30.21 12.60
N ARG A 498 45.36 30.92 12.05
CA ARG A 498 44.28 30.30 11.27
C ARG A 498 44.77 29.69 9.97
N CYS A 499 45.66 30.37 9.24
CA CYS A 499 46.26 29.83 8.02
C CYS A 499 47.09 28.58 8.33
N GLU A 500 47.89 28.60 9.39
CA GLU A 500 48.63 27.40 9.84
C GLU A 500 47.67 26.24 10.16
N LYS A 501 46.53 26.52 10.82
CA LYS A 501 45.52 25.49 11.12
C LYS A 501 44.81 24.96 9.86
N VAL A 502 44.52 25.81 8.89
CA VAL A 502 43.92 25.40 7.61
C VAL A 502 44.88 24.52 6.83
N VAL A 503 46.17 24.87 6.80
CA VAL A 503 47.21 24.05 6.16
C VAL A 503 47.35 22.69 6.86
N GLU A 504 47.34 22.65 8.20
CA GLU A 504 47.31 21.37 8.95
C GLU A 504 46.08 20.52 8.60
N LEU A 505 44.90 21.16 8.49
CA LEU A 505 43.67 20.47 8.14
C LEU A 505 43.70 19.95 6.70
N GLU A 506 44.23 20.71 5.74
CA GLU A 506 44.42 20.28 4.35
C GLU A 506 45.36 19.08 4.25
N ILE A 507 46.48 19.10 4.99
CA ILE A 507 47.39 17.94 5.06
C ILE A 507 46.67 16.71 5.62
N SER A 508 45.91 16.86 6.71
CA SER A 508 45.14 15.75 7.28
C SER A 508 44.02 15.23 6.36
N LEU A 509 43.42 16.12 5.58
CA LEU A 509 42.39 15.77 4.60
C LEU A 509 43.00 15.00 3.42
N ASP A 510 44.19 15.38 2.98
CA ASP A 510 44.90 14.66 1.93
C ASP A 510 45.43 13.30 2.43
N GLU A 511 45.91 13.21 3.66
CA GLU A 511 46.27 11.93 4.29
C GLU A 511 45.06 10.97 4.40
N THR A 512 43.90 11.48 4.81
CA THR A 512 42.67 10.67 4.91
C THR A 512 42.12 10.29 3.53
N ARG A 513 42.24 11.15 2.51
CA ARG A 513 41.95 10.81 1.11
C ARG A 513 42.88 9.74 0.57
N GLU A 514 44.17 9.79 0.90
CA GLU A 514 45.14 8.77 0.50
C GLU A 514 44.88 7.44 1.20
N GLN A 515 44.52 7.46 2.49
CA GLN A 515 44.05 6.28 3.22
C GLN A 515 42.77 5.71 2.63
N TYR A 516 41.77 6.54 2.30
CA TYR A 516 40.54 6.11 1.65
C TYR A 516 40.81 5.52 0.27
N ASN A 517 41.67 6.14 -0.55
CA ASN A 517 42.06 5.61 -1.85
C ASN A 517 42.85 4.30 -1.74
N ASN A 518 43.69 4.15 -0.71
CA ASN A 518 44.38 2.90 -0.42
C ASN A 518 43.41 1.81 0.04
N VAL A 519 42.41 2.15 0.86
CA VAL A 519 41.34 1.23 1.24
C VAL A 519 40.46 0.90 0.03
N LEU A 520 40.15 1.83 -0.86
CA LEU A 520 39.35 1.58 -2.06
C LEU A 520 40.11 0.68 -3.05
N ARG A 521 41.43 0.89 -3.19
CA ARG A 521 42.31 0.00 -3.97
C ARG A 521 42.45 -1.39 -3.35
N ASN A 522 42.54 -1.48 -2.02
CA ASN A 522 42.70 -2.75 -1.31
C ASN A 522 41.37 -3.49 -1.06
N SER A 523 40.26 -2.77 -0.98
CA SER A 523 38.89 -3.27 -0.77
C SER A 523 38.29 -3.82 -2.06
N ASN A 524 38.91 -3.56 -3.22
CA ASN A 524 38.56 -4.23 -4.46
C ASN A 524 39.32 -5.55 -4.59
N ASN A 525 39.05 -6.46 -3.65
CA ASN A 525 39.69 -7.77 -3.63
C ASN A 525 39.21 -8.56 -4.86
N LYS A 526 40.09 -8.77 -5.86
CA LYS A 526 39.84 -9.59 -7.07
C LYS A 526 39.18 -10.94 -6.76
N ALA A 527 39.37 -11.47 -5.55
CA ALA A 527 38.71 -12.69 -5.08
C ALA A 527 37.19 -12.52 -4.84
N GLN A 528 36.75 -11.38 -4.29
CA GLN A 528 35.33 -11.08 -4.07
C GLN A 528 34.61 -10.81 -5.39
N GLN A 529 35.22 -10.07 -6.33
CA GLN A 529 34.65 -9.89 -7.68
C GLN A 529 34.46 -11.22 -8.43
N LYS A 530 35.44 -12.14 -8.35
CA LYS A 530 35.29 -13.48 -8.94
C LYS A 530 34.19 -14.30 -8.27
N LYS A 531 34.01 -14.15 -6.95
CA LYS A 531 32.97 -14.85 -6.20
C LYS A 531 31.58 -14.28 -6.51
N MET A 532 31.47 -12.96 -6.69
CA MET A 532 30.25 -12.28 -7.13
C MET A 532 29.85 -12.72 -8.54
N ALA A 533 30.78 -12.70 -9.49
CA ALA A 533 30.52 -13.17 -10.87
C ALA A 533 30.12 -14.66 -10.94
N PHE A 534 30.68 -15.50 -10.05
CA PHE A 534 30.28 -16.91 -9.95
C PHE A 534 28.87 -17.08 -9.37
N LEU A 535 28.51 -16.27 -8.36
CA LEU A 535 27.17 -16.28 -7.78
C LEU A 535 26.13 -15.77 -8.78
N GLU A 536 26.43 -14.71 -9.53
CA GLU A 536 25.57 -14.18 -10.60
C GLU A 536 25.27 -15.25 -11.65
N ARG A 537 26.30 -15.96 -12.12
CA ARG A 537 26.14 -17.05 -13.10
C ARG A 537 25.30 -18.21 -12.56
N ASN A 538 25.45 -18.57 -11.28
CA ASN A 538 24.61 -19.60 -10.66
C ASN A 538 23.16 -19.14 -10.50
N LEU A 539 22.94 -17.87 -10.16
CA LEU A 539 21.61 -17.29 -10.03
C LEU A 539 20.88 -17.29 -11.38
N GLU A 540 21.59 -16.95 -12.46
CA GLU A 540 21.08 -17.00 -13.82
C GLU A 540 20.75 -18.44 -14.26
N GLN A 541 21.61 -19.41 -13.94
CA GLN A 541 21.33 -20.83 -14.20
C GLN A 541 20.10 -21.33 -13.41
N LEU A 542 19.98 -20.97 -12.14
CA LEU A 542 18.84 -21.36 -11.30
C LEU A 542 17.53 -20.77 -11.84
N THR A 543 17.58 -19.51 -12.28
CA THR A 543 16.44 -18.81 -12.88
C THR A 543 15.99 -19.50 -14.17
N ASN A 544 16.92 -19.95 -15.00
CA ASN A 544 16.61 -20.69 -16.22
C ASN A 544 15.98 -22.06 -15.93
N VAL A 545 16.48 -22.79 -14.93
CA VAL A 545 15.89 -24.07 -14.49
C VAL A 545 14.49 -23.85 -13.92
N GLN A 546 14.29 -22.79 -13.12
CA GLN A 546 12.97 -22.43 -12.60
C GLN A 546 11.99 -22.12 -13.73
N LYS A 547 12.42 -21.36 -14.74
CA LYS A 547 11.60 -21.07 -15.93
C LYS A 547 11.20 -22.34 -16.68
N GLN A 548 12.14 -23.27 -16.89
CA GLN A 548 11.87 -24.57 -17.51
C GLN A 548 10.89 -25.42 -16.68
N LEU A 549 11.04 -25.46 -15.35
CA LEU A 549 10.13 -26.19 -14.47
C LEU A 549 8.72 -25.60 -14.45
N VAL A 550 8.59 -24.27 -14.52
CA VAL A 550 7.29 -23.60 -14.62
C VAL A 550 6.61 -23.94 -15.95
N GLU A 551 7.37 -23.93 -17.05
CA GLU A 551 6.87 -24.27 -18.39
C GLU A 551 6.45 -25.74 -18.47
N GLN A 552 7.25 -26.67 -17.92
CA GLN A 552 6.90 -28.08 -17.81
C GLN A 552 5.65 -28.31 -16.96
N ASN A 553 5.53 -27.64 -15.80
CA ASN A 553 4.33 -27.72 -14.96
C ASN A 553 3.09 -27.19 -15.68
N SER A 554 3.23 -26.12 -16.46
CA SER A 554 2.13 -25.60 -17.30
C SER A 554 1.70 -26.60 -18.37
N SER A 555 2.66 -27.26 -19.03
CA SER A 555 2.38 -28.33 -20.01
C SER A 555 1.69 -29.52 -19.36
N LEU A 556 2.19 -30.00 -18.22
CA LEU A 556 1.60 -31.13 -17.48
C LEU A 556 0.17 -30.82 -17.02
N LYS A 557 -0.11 -29.60 -16.55
CA LYS A 557 -1.48 -29.18 -16.21
C LYS A 557 -2.42 -29.25 -17.43
N LYS A 558 -1.95 -28.85 -18.61
CA LYS A 558 -2.73 -28.97 -19.86
C LYS A 558 -2.99 -30.43 -20.22
N GLU A 559 -1.98 -31.29 -20.10
CA GLU A 559 -2.11 -32.73 -20.37
C GLU A 559 -3.09 -33.42 -19.41
N VAL A 560 -3.02 -33.10 -18.12
CA VAL A 560 -3.97 -33.60 -17.10
C VAL A 560 -5.39 -33.17 -17.44
N ALA A 561 -5.62 -31.90 -17.76
CA ALA A 561 -6.96 -31.42 -18.14
C ALA A 561 -7.51 -32.14 -19.39
N ILE A 562 -6.65 -32.45 -20.37
CA ILE A 562 -7.05 -33.23 -21.56
C ILE A 562 -7.36 -34.68 -21.18
N ALA A 563 -6.56 -35.29 -20.30
CA ALA A 563 -6.79 -36.64 -19.82
C ALA A 563 -8.12 -36.76 -19.04
N GLU A 564 -8.42 -35.79 -18.18
CA GLU A 564 -9.68 -35.71 -17.43
C GLU A 564 -10.89 -35.59 -18.37
N ARG A 565 -10.84 -34.72 -19.39
CA ARG A 565 -11.93 -34.65 -20.38
C ARG A 565 -12.12 -35.96 -21.13
N LYS A 566 -11.03 -36.63 -21.51
CA LYS A 566 -11.10 -37.96 -22.16
C LYS A 566 -11.71 -39.00 -21.23
N LEU A 567 -11.40 -38.95 -19.93
CA LEU A 567 -11.93 -39.87 -18.93
C LEU A 567 -13.43 -39.63 -18.71
N LEU A 568 -13.86 -38.38 -18.61
CA LEU A 568 -15.28 -38.01 -18.53
C LEU A 568 -16.06 -38.53 -19.75
N ALA A 569 -15.58 -38.26 -20.97
CA ALA A 569 -16.24 -38.74 -22.19
C ALA A 569 -16.30 -40.28 -22.27
N ARG A 570 -15.29 -40.99 -21.75
CA ARG A 570 -15.32 -42.45 -21.63
C ARG A 570 -16.35 -42.92 -20.62
N ASN A 571 -16.45 -42.26 -19.46
CA ASN A 571 -17.43 -42.60 -18.42
C ASN A 571 -18.86 -42.37 -18.91
N GLU A 572 -19.14 -41.26 -19.60
CA GLU A 572 -20.44 -41.01 -20.23
C GLU A 572 -20.80 -42.10 -21.24
N ARG A 573 -19.84 -42.53 -22.06
CA ARG A 573 -20.04 -43.63 -22.99
C ARG A 573 -20.31 -44.96 -22.28
N ILE A 574 -19.62 -45.24 -21.18
CA ILE A 574 -19.85 -46.44 -20.36
C ILE A 574 -21.27 -46.40 -19.80
N GLN A 575 -21.68 -45.30 -19.19
CA GLN A 575 -23.05 -45.14 -18.65
C GLN A 575 -24.12 -45.32 -19.73
N ALA A 576 -23.91 -44.76 -20.92
CA ALA A 576 -24.84 -44.94 -22.05
C ALA A 576 -24.92 -46.42 -22.49
N LEU A 577 -23.79 -47.13 -22.54
CA LEU A 577 -23.75 -48.55 -22.87
C LEU A 577 -24.38 -49.42 -21.78
N GLU A 578 -24.18 -49.08 -20.51
CA GLU A 578 -24.82 -49.76 -19.36
C GLU A 578 -26.34 -49.59 -19.39
N ALA A 579 -26.82 -48.38 -19.69
CA ALA A 579 -28.26 -48.11 -19.84
C ALA A 579 -28.87 -48.91 -21.00
N LEU A 580 -28.19 -48.98 -22.15
CA LEU A 580 -28.63 -49.80 -23.29
C LEU A 580 -28.62 -51.30 -22.96
N LEU A 581 -27.63 -51.77 -22.21
CA LEU A 581 -27.56 -53.16 -21.76
C LEU A 581 -28.71 -53.49 -20.81
N GLN A 582 -29.03 -52.58 -19.88
CA GLN A 582 -30.14 -52.73 -18.96
C GLN A 582 -31.49 -52.80 -19.72
N ASP A 583 -31.74 -51.89 -20.65
CA ASP A 583 -32.96 -51.91 -21.49
C ASP A 583 -33.06 -53.20 -22.32
N ALA A 584 -31.93 -53.70 -22.87
CA ALA A 584 -31.90 -54.98 -23.57
C ALA A 584 -32.21 -56.17 -22.64
N GLN A 585 -31.70 -56.16 -21.41
CA GLN A 585 -32.00 -57.18 -20.39
C GLN A 585 -33.47 -57.13 -19.95
N GLU A 586 -34.04 -55.95 -19.75
CA GLU A 586 -35.46 -55.76 -19.41
C GLU A 586 -36.39 -56.25 -20.54
N LYS A 587 -36.03 -55.99 -21.80
CA LYS A 587 -36.76 -56.52 -22.96
C LYS A 587 -36.69 -58.04 -23.03
N LEU A 588 -35.50 -58.62 -22.81
CA LEU A 588 -35.31 -60.08 -22.83
C LEU A 588 -36.08 -60.77 -21.70
N THR A 589 -36.04 -60.22 -20.48
CA THR A 589 -36.79 -60.74 -19.33
C THR A 589 -38.30 -60.66 -19.58
N THR A 590 -38.79 -59.54 -20.12
CA THR A 590 -40.20 -59.39 -20.52
C THR A 590 -40.61 -60.41 -21.59
N GLN A 591 -39.76 -60.68 -22.59
CA GLN A 591 -40.02 -61.71 -23.59
C GLN A 591 -40.04 -63.11 -22.97
N ASN A 592 -39.09 -63.43 -22.09
CA ASN A 592 -39.05 -64.71 -21.38
C ASN A 592 -40.30 -64.92 -20.52
N GLN A 593 -40.74 -63.89 -19.77
CA GLN A 593 -42.00 -63.95 -19.00
C GLN A 593 -43.20 -64.20 -19.91
N LYS A 594 -43.27 -63.58 -21.09
CA LYS A 594 -44.33 -63.84 -22.08
C LYS A 594 -44.29 -65.27 -22.59
N PHE A 595 -43.12 -65.80 -22.92
CA PHE A 595 -42.97 -67.19 -23.36
C PHE A 595 -43.33 -68.18 -22.25
N GLU A 596 -42.94 -67.90 -21.01
CA GLU A 596 -43.27 -68.72 -19.85
C GLU A 596 -44.78 -68.72 -19.58
N ALA A 597 -45.43 -67.56 -19.62
CA ALA A 597 -46.89 -67.45 -19.51
C ALA A 597 -47.61 -68.21 -20.64
N GLN A 598 -47.11 -68.15 -21.88
CA GLN A 598 -47.64 -68.94 -22.98
C GLN A 598 -47.46 -70.45 -22.76
N LEU A 599 -46.29 -70.88 -22.28
CA LEU A 599 -46.03 -72.28 -21.94
C LEU A 599 -46.94 -72.76 -20.79
N GLN A 600 -47.17 -71.93 -19.79
CA GLN A 600 -48.07 -72.23 -18.68
C GLN A 600 -49.52 -72.35 -19.15
N ALA A 601 -50.00 -71.42 -20.00
CA ALA A 601 -51.33 -71.50 -20.60
C ALA A 601 -51.51 -72.76 -21.46
N VAL A 602 -50.48 -73.16 -22.21
CA VAL A 602 -50.49 -74.42 -22.97
C VAL A 602 -50.52 -75.63 -22.03
N ARG A 603 -49.73 -75.64 -20.95
CA ARG A 603 -49.75 -76.70 -19.93
C ARG A 603 -51.12 -76.83 -19.28
N GLU A 604 -51.73 -75.72 -18.86
CA GLU A 604 -53.07 -75.70 -18.27
C GLU A 604 -54.13 -76.23 -19.26
N ARG A 605 -54.08 -75.82 -20.54
CA ARG A 605 -54.97 -76.39 -21.57
C ARG A 605 -54.75 -77.89 -21.77
N LEU A 606 -53.50 -78.35 -21.72
CA LEU A 606 -53.15 -79.76 -21.88
C LEU A 606 -53.57 -80.58 -20.65
N GLU A 607 -53.53 -80.00 -19.46
CA GLU A 607 -54.00 -80.57 -18.21
C GLU A 607 -55.54 -80.61 -18.15
N GLN A 608 -56.23 -79.56 -18.59
CA GLN A 608 -57.67 -79.56 -18.81
C GLN A 608 -58.09 -80.66 -19.81
N ALA A 609 -57.39 -80.77 -20.94
CA ALA A 609 -57.62 -81.84 -21.91
C ALA A 609 -57.32 -83.23 -21.33
N ARG A 610 -56.28 -83.39 -20.49
CA ARG A 610 -56.00 -84.64 -19.76
C ARG A 610 -57.06 -84.97 -18.72
N SER A 611 -57.59 -83.99 -18.00
CA SER A 611 -58.67 -84.21 -17.03
C SER A 611 -59.96 -84.67 -17.73
N GLN A 612 -60.28 -84.09 -18.90
CA GLN A 612 -61.37 -84.57 -19.78
C GLN A 612 -61.08 -85.95 -20.40
N LYS A 613 -59.81 -86.29 -20.64
CA LYS A 613 -59.40 -87.61 -21.15
C LYS A 613 -59.35 -88.67 -20.04
N SER A 614 -59.08 -88.28 -18.79
CA SER A 614 -59.11 -89.17 -17.62
C SER A 614 -60.53 -89.59 -17.24
N SER A 615 -61.57 -88.84 -17.65
CA SER A 615 -62.96 -89.30 -17.63
C SER A 615 -63.32 -90.26 -18.77
N ILE A 616 -62.45 -90.45 -19.78
CA ILE A 616 -62.73 -91.23 -21.00
C ILE A 616 -61.75 -92.41 -21.20
N ALA A 617 -60.61 -92.45 -20.49
CA ALA A 617 -59.57 -93.45 -20.68
C ALA A 617 -59.42 -94.41 -19.48
N SER A 618 -60.51 -95.09 -19.13
CA SER A 618 -60.45 -96.48 -18.66
C SER A 618 -60.25 -97.39 -19.87
N GLY A 619 -59.02 -97.56 -20.34
CA GLY A 619 -58.72 -98.53 -21.40
C GLY A 619 -57.45 -98.25 -22.20
N LEU A 620 -56.52 -99.21 -22.11
CA LEU A 620 -55.52 -99.60 -23.12
C LEU A 620 -54.20 -98.80 -23.21
N GLY A 621 -53.18 -99.28 -22.49
CA GLY A 621 -52.18 -100.23 -23.01
C GLY A 621 -51.16 -99.81 -24.11
N PHE A 622 -49.88 -99.81 -23.67
CA PHE A 622 -48.65 -100.26 -24.38
C PHE A 622 -47.81 -99.33 -25.29
N GLY A 623 -46.47 -99.43 -25.10
CA GLY A 623 -45.48 -99.32 -26.17
C GLY A 623 -44.16 -98.59 -25.85
N ARG A 624 -43.15 -99.29 -25.29
CA ARG A 624 -41.74 -98.83 -25.19
C ARG A 624 -41.04 -98.95 -26.55
N ILE A 625 -40.28 -97.94 -27.02
CA ILE A 625 -39.21 -98.09 -28.04
C ILE A 625 -38.03 -97.14 -27.73
N ALA A 626 -36.83 -97.65 -27.99
CA ALA A 626 -35.51 -97.22 -27.52
C ALA A 626 -34.79 -96.15 -28.40
N LYS A 627 -33.70 -95.63 -27.83
CA LYS A 627 -32.70 -94.67 -28.36
C LYS A 627 -32.08 -95.08 -29.71
N PRO A 628 -31.41 -94.13 -30.40
CA PRO A 628 -29.95 -94.27 -30.49
C PRO A 628 -29.14 -92.97 -30.27
N LEU A 629 -27.87 -93.23 -30.01
CA LEU A 629 -26.74 -92.39 -29.61
C LEU A 629 -26.07 -91.63 -30.77
N ARG A 630 -25.12 -90.75 -30.38
CA ARG A 630 -23.87 -90.31 -31.06
C ARG A 630 -23.98 -88.93 -31.71
N GLY A 631 -23.03 -88.00 -31.56
CA GLY A 631 -21.75 -87.91 -30.85
C GLY A 631 -20.99 -86.66 -31.35
N GLY A 632 -20.02 -86.14 -30.59
CA GLY A 632 -19.08 -85.15 -31.15
C GLY A 632 -18.57 -84.05 -30.21
N VAL A 633 -17.61 -84.43 -29.34
CA VAL A 633 -16.36 -83.73 -28.94
C VAL A 633 -16.37 -82.23 -28.50
N PRO A 634 -15.72 -81.89 -27.35
CA PRO A 634 -15.52 -80.52 -26.83
C PRO A 634 -14.11 -79.94 -27.12
N VAL A 635 -13.76 -78.83 -26.41
CA VAL A 635 -12.44 -78.14 -26.26
C VAL A 635 -12.14 -77.10 -27.37
N THR A 636 -11.61 -75.88 -27.19
CA THR A 636 -10.73 -75.14 -26.23
C THR A 636 -11.10 -73.63 -26.28
N ALA A 637 -11.20 -72.85 -25.19
CA ALA A 637 -10.13 -72.20 -24.43
C ALA A 637 -9.04 -71.48 -25.28
N GLU A 638 -9.03 -70.13 -25.29
CA GLU A 638 -7.81 -69.35 -24.97
C GLU A 638 -8.09 -67.85 -24.82
N ARG A 639 -7.44 -67.28 -23.81
CA ARG A 639 -7.27 -65.85 -23.54
C ARG A 639 -6.26 -65.25 -24.53
N LYS A 640 -6.47 -64.01 -24.94
CA LYS A 640 -5.45 -62.96 -24.86
C LYS A 640 -6.12 -61.60 -24.70
#